data_AF-A0A2T7NXS2-F1
#
_entry.id   AF-A0A2T7NXS2-F1
#
_cell.length_a   1.000
_cell.length_b   1.000
_cell.length_c   1.000
_cell.angle_alpha   90.00
_cell.angle_beta   90.00
_cell.angle_gamma   90.00
#
_symmetry.space_group_name_H-M   'P 1'
#
loop_
_entity.id
_entity.type
_entity.pdbx_description
1 polymer ?
#
loop_
_entity_poly.entity_id
_entity_poly.type
_entity_poly.pdbx_seq_one_letter_code
_entity_poly.pdbx_strand_id
1 'polypeptide(L)'
;MKCIMILYGQKNPWPVLKNEENVVPHPPLRKEGEDGNEQQGAGEGPLQQRGESAVFKKGILGNYEPKEPPKSFKPGEEGKPVHTSLEEKPKADQTVREFGFNMVASDKMAWNRSIPDTRMDECKYWHYPSNLPTASVILVFYNEGWSTLLRTVHSIINTSPPQLLHEVVLIDDESDKDILKEPLEEYIKQWNGKVKLYRNKERLGLIQARNRGAELSTGDVIVFLDAHCECNRNWLPPLLSRINYDRTILAVPIVDGINWDNMAYYSVYDSRHHRGIFEWGFLYKESIVPEKELATRSHASEPYKSPTHAGGLFAMDRKYFWEMGGYDPGLQIWGGENYELAFKVWMCGGSSEWVPCSRVGHIYRGPRVAGLGKVKSDPKLPFSLVNYMRVVEVWMDEEHKEFFYTREPMGRGAPIGDISKQLQFKKDHNCKSFKWFMENVAYEVYDKFPKLPPNKAWGEVKEKEGQQRCWDTLGQSAGGGAIGVYYCHSGGGNQLFRINTKGQIGLGERCIEAQNGDTLHIRYCEVQPVGPWDYNESNVLKYLGIHNGTDMLSMLKSVAYLHKPLKDIDSGDLEIVKEKISEIEREKAEEERAKLASSVQKVAEANGVDDPMAPFPAFRKFDRNGLCITFETKRIKDIDQQIVDWSFQLTKDNMQTLYDESEWGWKDRDKLEEMTDSRAWYLLGREQEGNPVAFIHFRFDMEDTEEVLYCYDIQLEKSLRRKGLGKFMMQILELMAHRYGMLKVMLTTFKHNPQACDFFINKLKYKVDEISPEPGIHEEEFSYLILSKTIPQKCPAKASDCSNKDKCCHVTSTATR
;
A
#
# COMPACT_ATOMS: atom_id res chain seq x y z
N MET A 1 -6.34 -6.43 10.05
CA MET A 1 -5.18 -5.58 10.43
C MET A 1 -4.01 -6.49 10.72
N LYS A 2 -2.97 -6.48 9.87
CA LYS A 2 -1.56 -6.68 10.25
C LYS A 2 -0.65 -6.38 9.04
N CYS A 3 0.46 -5.76 9.39
CA CYS A 3 1.70 -5.35 8.72
C CYS A 3 1.96 -5.56 7.21
N ILE A 4 2.34 -4.42 6.61
CA ILE A 4 3.52 -4.15 5.77
C ILE A 4 3.65 -4.94 4.46
N MET A 5 3.16 -4.33 3.39
CA MET A 5 3.95 -4.12 2.18
C MET A 5 3.76 -2.69 1.69
N ILE A 6 4.89 -2.05 1.40
CA ILE A 6 5.07 -0.68 0.96
C ILE A 6 4.44 -0.49 -0.42
N LEU A 7 3.45 0.41 -0.54
CA LEU A 7 3.13 1.10 -1.79
C LEU A 7 2.77 2.55 -1.45
N TYR A 8 3.49 3.47 -2.09
CA TYR A 8 3.41 4.91 -1.88
C TYR A 8 2.13 5.48 -2.49
N GLY A 9 1.54 6.42 -1.76
CA GLY A 9 0.43 7.25 -2.23
C GLY A 9 -0.23 8.00 -1.09
N GLN A 10 0.54 8.63 -0.18
CA GLN A 10 -0.04 9.59 0.76
C GLN A 10 0.79 10.87 0.85
N LYS A 11 0.01 11.95 0.90
CA LYS A 11 0.36 13.35 1.09
C LYS A 11 1.38 13.52 2.22
N ASN A 12 2.49 14.20 1.94
CA ASN A 12 3.29 14.83 2.98
C ASN A 12 2.51 16.03 3.55
N PRO A 13 2.21 16.11 4.85
CA PRO A 13 2.21 17.39 5.53
C PRO A 13 3.66 17.71 5.87
N TRP A 14 4.32 18.53 5.05
CA TRP A 14 5.51 19.23 5.54
C TRP A 14 5.05 20.23 6.60
N PRO A 15 5.62 20.25 7.81
CA PRO A 15 5.39 21.36 8.71
C PRO A 15 5.98 22.62 8.08
N VAL A 16 5.12 23.59 7.81
CA VAL A 16 5.52 24.96 7.49
C VAL A 16 6.25 25.49 8.72
N LEU A 17 7.59 25.48 8.67
CA LEU A 17 8.40 26.26 9.59
C LEU A 17 8.09 27.74 9.32
N LYS A 18 7.29 28.34 10.21
CA LYS A 18 7.23 29.79 10.32
C LYS A 18 8.60 30.28 10.76
N ASN A 19 9.33 30.94 9.86
CA ASN A 19 10.29 31.95 10.23
C ASN A 19 9.92 33.21 9.44
N GLU A 20 9.25 34.13 10.13
CA GLU A 20 9.30 35.55 9.81
C GLU A 20 10.73 36.02 10.11
N GLU A 21 11.41 36.60 9.12
CA GLU A 21 11.87 38.00 9.19
C GLU A 21 12.60 38.40 7.90
N ASN A 22 12.25 39.59 7.45
CA ASN A 22 12.65 40.30 6.25
C ASN A 22 14.17 40.44 6.07
N VAL A 23 14.68 40.18 4.85
CA VAL A 23 15.55 41.12 4.11
C VAL A 23 15.35 40.88 2.60
N VAL A 24 14.68 41.82 1.93
CA VAL A 24 14.57 41.88 0.47
C VAL A 24 15.72 42.76 -0.06
N PRO A 25 16.63 42.27 -0.90
CA PRO A 25 17.37 43.14 -1.81
C PRO A 25 16.55 43.28 -3.10
N HIS A 26 16.10 44.50 -3.38
CA HIS A 26 15.49 44.85 -4.66
C HIS A 26 16.41 44.50 -5.85
N PRO A 27 15.92 43.86 -6.92
CA PRO A 27 16.67 43.77 -8.16
C PRO A 27 16.66 45.12 -8.90
N PRO A 28 17.76 45.53 -9.54
CA PRO A 28 17.80 46.79 -10.26
C PRO A 28 16.96 46.74 -11.54
N LEU A 29 16.16 47.79 -11.74
CA LEU A 29 15.44 48.11 -12.96
C LEU A 29 16.39 48.09 -14.17
N ARG A 30 16.12 47.20 -15.13
CA ARG A 30 16.80 47.22 -16.43
C ARG A 30 16.17 48.29 -17.31
N LYS A 31 17.00 49.24 -17.74
CA LYS A 31 16.71 50.21 -18.80
C LYS A 31 16.66 49.51 -20.15
N GLU A 32 15.78 50.02 -21.01
CA GLU A 32 15.70 49.71 -22.43
C GLU A 32 16.96 50.16 -23.19
N GLY A 33 17.31 49.40 -24.23
CA GLY A 33 18.19 49.82 -25.33
C GLY A 33 19.64 49.35 -25.25
N GLU A 34 20.02 48.36 -26.07
CA GLU A 34 20.87 48.55 -27.25
C GLU A 34 21.33 47.20 -27.85
N ASP A 35 21.39 47.18 -29.17
CA ASP A 35 21.66 46.05 -30.05
C ASP A 35 23.02 45.38 -29.82
N GLY A 36 23.04 44.04 -29.86
CA GLY A 36 24.24 43.23 -29.78
C GLY A 36 24.02 41.85 -30.41
N ASN A 37 24.35 41.77 -31.69
CA ASN A 37 24.25 40.60 -32.55
C ASN A 37 25.29 39.54 -32.17
N GLU A 38 24.90 38.43 -31.55
CA GLU A 38 25.74 37.22 -31.46
C GLU A 38 24.94 35.97 -31.86
N GLN A 39 25.32 35.42 -33.01
CA GLN A 39 24.88 34.14 -33.54
C GLN A 39 25.30 33.00 -32.61
N GLN A 40 24.34 32.22 -32.12
CA GLN A 40 24.57 30.84 -31.69
C GLN A 40 23.54 29.93 -32.35
N GLY A 41 23.99 29.27 -33.41
CA GLY A 41 23.31 28.11 -33.98
C GLY A 41 23.66 26.86 -33.17
N ALA A 42 22.63 26.15 -32.72
CA ALA A 42 22.67 24.73 -32.44
C ALA A 42 21.34 24.15 -32.95
N GLY A 43 21.45 23.24 -33.91
CA GLY A 43 20.36 22.82 -34.79
C GLY A 43 19.10 22.34 -34.08
N GLU A 44 17.98 23.00 -34.40
CA GLU A 44 16.65 22.42 -34.31
C GLU A 44 16.57 21.29 -35.34
N GLY A 45 16.11 20.10 -34.92
CA GLY A 45 15.72 19.04 -35.84
C GLY A 45 14.58 19.50 -36.76
N PRO A 46 14.18 18.69 -37.77
CA PRO A 46 13.20 19.10 -38.76
C PRO A 46 11.94 19.65 -38.08
N LEU A 47 11.55 20.88 -38.40
CA LEU A 47 10.32 21.53 -37.93
C LEU A 47 9.12 20.64 -38.27
N GLN A 48 8.68 19.86 -37.29
CA GLN A 48 7.50 19.03 -37.41
C GLN A 48 6.29 19.96 -37.50
N GLN A 49 5.49 19.84 -38.57
CA GLN A 49 4.29 20.67 -38.73
C GLN A 49 3.34 20.39 -37.58
N ARG A 50 3.21 21.36 -36.67
CA ARG A 50 2.30 21.27 -35.52
C ARG A 50 0.86 21.43 -35.99
N GLY A 51 -0.04 20.63 -35.46
CA GLY A 51 -1.47 20.70 -35.73
C GLY A 51 -2.15 21.91 -35.08
N GLU A 52 -3.46 22.04 -35.28
CA GLU A 52 -4.25 23.09 -34.64
C GLU A 52 -4.27 22.92 -33.11
N SER A 53 -4.12 24.04 -32.40
CA SER A 53 -4.19 24.09 -30.92
C SER A 53 -5.60 24.38 -30.44
N ALA A 54 -5.93 23.93 -29.23
CA ALA A 54 -7.14 24.35 -28.54
C ALA A 54 -7.11 25.86 -28.24
N VAL A 55 -8.29 26.50 -28.25
CA VAL A 55 -8.43 27.94 -28.03
C VAL A 55 -9.32 28.20 -26.82
N PHE A 56 -8.80 28.98 -25.87
CA PHE A 56 -9.56 29.42 -24.71
C PHE A 56 -10.51 30.58 -25.08
N LYS A 57 -11.80 30.46 -24.77
CA LYS A 57 -12.79 31.51 -25.00
C LYS A 57 -13.62 31.79 -23.76
N LYS A 58 -13.11 32.67 -22.89
CA LYS A 58 -13.74 33.01 -21.61
C LYS A 58 -15.24 33.29 -21.75
N GLY A 59 -16.06 32.60 -20.96
CA GLY A 59 -17.51 32.78 -20.93
C GLY A 59 -18.28 32.13 -22.08
N ILE A 60 -17.61 31.51 -23.05
CA ILE A 60 -18.23 30.73 -24.12
C ILE A 60 -17.94 29.25 -23.84
N LEU A 61 -18.99 28.46 -23.61
CA LEU A 61 -18.84 27.02 -23.36
C LEU A 61 -18.12 26.34 -24.53
N GLY A 62 -17.18 25.45 -24.19
CA GLY A 62 -16.39 24.69 -25.13
C GLY A 62 -17.23 23.77 -26.00
N ASN A 63 -16.76 23.52 -27.22
CA ASN A 63 -17.44 22.70 -28.23
C ASN A 63 -17.57 21.21 -27.87
N TYR A 64 -16.91 20.74 -26.82
CA TYR A 64 -16.99 19.37 -26.30
C TYR A 64 -17.54 19.30 -24.87
N GLU A 65 -18.03 20.41 -24.31
CA GLU A 65 -18.58 20.39 -22.95
C GLU A 65 -19.91 19.62 -22.94
N PRO A 66 -20.01 18.48 -22.22
CA PRO A 66 -21.19 17.63 -22.26
C PRO A 66 -22.35 18.24 -21.46
N LYS A 67 -23.58 17.87 -21.82
CA LYS A 67 -24.77 18.17 -21.00
C LYS A 67 -24.69 17.37 -19.68
N GLU A 68 -25.34 17.89 -18.64
CA GLU A 68 -25.50 17.18 -17.37
C GLU A 68 -26.06 15.75 -17.58
N PRO A 69 -25.41 14.70 -17.06
CA PRO A 69 -25.87 13.34 -17.16
C PRO A 69 -27.13 13.14 -16.29
N PRO A 70 -27.99 12.17 -16.64
CA PRO A 70 -29.14 11.82 -15.81
C PRO A 70 -28.67 11.27 -14.46
N LYS A 71 -29.28 11.76 -13.38
CA LYS A 71 -28.96 11.33 -12.01
C LYS A 71 -29.56 9.96 -11.72
N SER A 72 -28.78 9.07 -11.12
CA SER A 72 -29.31 7.86 -10.48
C SER A 72 -29.63 8.12 -9.01
N PHE A 73 -30.55 7.35 -8.42
CA PHE A 73 -30.86 7.42 -6.99
C PHE A 73 -30.16 6.30 -6.18
N LYS A 74 -29.15 5.65 -6.77
CA LYS A 74 -28.37 4.59 -6.09
C LYS A 74 -27.29 5.19 -5.16
N PRO A 75 -26.80 4.42 -4.19
CA PRO A 75 -25.64 4.80 -3.39
C PRO A 75 -24.44 5.17 -4.27
N GLY A 76 -23.65 6.15 -3.82
CA GLY A 76 -22.41 6.56 -4.48
C GLY A 76 -22.58 7.58 -5.61
N GLU A 77 -23.80 7.99 -5.92
CA GLU A 77 -24.10 9.05 -6.90
C GLU A 77 -23.36 10.36 -6.56
N GLU A 78 -22.93 11.12 -7.58
CA GLU A 78 -22.11 12.34 -7.46
C GLU A 78 -20.81 12.07 -6.70
N GLY A 79 -20.27 10.84 -6.81
CA GLY A 79 -19.05 10.41 -6.13
C GLY A 79 -19.11 10.41 -4.61
N LYS A 80 -20.30 10.38 -4.00
CA LYS A 80 -20.47 10.36 -2.54
C LYS A 80 -19.96 9.05 -1.93
N PRO A 81 -19.55 9.06 -0.64
CA PRO A 81 -19.17 7.83 0.05
C PRO A 81 -20.35 6.85 0.15
N VAL A 82 -20.04 5.57 0.04
CA VAL A 82 -20.95 4.45 0.24
C VAL A 82 -20.58 3.74 1.53
N HIS A 83 -21.51 3.74 2.47
CA HIS A 83 -21.29 3.13 3.77
C HIS A 83 -21.66 1.64 3.74
N THR A 84 -20.78 0.85 4.35
CA THR A 84 -20.96 -0.59 4.59
C THR A 84 -21.58 -0.77 5.98
N SER A 85 -22.61 -1.61 6.12
CA SER A 85 -23.15 -1.93 7.44
C SER A 85 -22.20 -2.82 8.24
N LEU A 86 -22.44 -2.99 9.55
CA LEU A 86 -21.62 -3.91 10.36
C LEU A 86 -21.77 -5.36 9.88
N GLU A 87 -22.97 -5.77 9.48
CA GLU A 87 -23.25 -7.10 8.89
C GLU A 87 -22.42 -7.36 7.63
N GLU A 88 -22.21 -6.33 6.82
CA GLU A 88 -21.44 -6.41 5.59
C GLU A 88 -19.94 -6.33 5.82
N LYS A 89 -19.50 -5.83 6.99
CA LYS A 89 -18.08 -5.57 7.29
C LYS A 89 -17.19 -6.80 7.15
N PRO A 90 -17.57 -8.02 7.62
CA PRO A 90 -16.76 -9.21 7.40
C PRO A 90 -16.55 -9.52 5.91
N LYS A 91 -17.60 -9.36 5.09
CA LYS A 91 -17.53 -9.57 3.64
C LYS A 91 -16.75 -8.45 2.95
N ALA A 92 -16.93 -7.20 3.37
CA ALA A 92 -16.15 -6.07 2.89
C ALA A 92 -14.66 -6.28 3.17
N ASP A 93 -14.28 -6.64 4.41
CA ASP A 93 -12.89 -6.93 4.78
C ASP A 93 -12.32 -8.11 4.01
N GLN A 94 -13.12 -9.16 3.78
CA GLN A 94 -12.72 -10.27 2.89
C GLN A 94 -12.44 -9.77 1.47
N THR A 95 -13.32 -8.94 0.90
CA THR A 95 -13.12 -8.40 -0.45
C THR A 95 -11.95 -7.42 -0.52
N VAL A 96 -11.69 -6.64 0.53
CA VAL A 96 -10.50 -5.78 0.62
C VAL A 96 -9.23 -6.64 0.62
N ARG A 97 -9.19 -7.74 1.38
CA ARG A 97 -8.03 -8.66 1.36
C ARG A 97 -7.80 -9.29 -0.02
N GLU A 98 -8.87 -9.58 -0.74
CA GLU A 98 -8.84 -10.26 -2.04
C GLU A 98 -8.55 -9.30 -3.22
N PHE A 99 -9.26 -8.18 -3.30
CA PHE A 99 -9.21 -7.22 -4.41
C PHE A 99 -8.37 -5.97 -4.10
N GLY A 100 -8.12 -5.68 -2.82
CA GLY A 100 -7.50 -4.42 -2.38
C GLY A 100 -8.49 -3.27 -2.24
N PHE A 101 -9.80 -3.51 -2.34
CA PHE A 101 -10.85 -2.52 -2.13
C PHE A 101 -12.18 -3.20 -1.80
N ASN A 102 -13.11 -2.44 -1.24
CA ASN A 102 -14.38 -2.89 -0.72
C ASN A 102 -15.38 -3.16 -1.85
N MET A 103 -15.44 -4.40 -2.32
CA MET A 103 -16.38 -4.79 -3.38
C MET A 103 -17.83 -4.68 -2.93
N VAL A 104 -18.13 -4.81 -1.63
CA VAL A 104 -19.50 -4.66 -1.13
C VAL A 104 -20.01 -3.22 -1.34
N ALA A 105 -19.17 -2.22 -1.05
CA ALA A 105 -19.49 -0.83 -1.36
C ALA A 105 -19.65 -0.62 -2.87
N SER A 106 -18.72 -1.14 -3.69
CA SER A 106 -18.78 -1.02 -5.15
C SER A 106 -20.05 -1.66 -5.74
N ASP A 107 -20.42 -2.87 -5.32
CA ASP A 107 -21.54 -3.63 -5.89
C ASP A 107 -22.91 -2.96 -5.66
N LYS A 108 -23.03 -2.09 -4.65
CA LYS A 108 -24.23 -1.29 -4.38
C LYS A 108 -24.42 -0.13 -5.35
N MET A 109 -23.35 0.35 -5.95
CA MET A 109 -23.35 1.57 -6.77
C MET A 109 -23.79 1.29 -8.20
N ALA A 110 -24.45 2.26 -8.84
CA ALA A 110 -24.74 2.19 -10.27
C ALA A 110 -23.45 2.13 -11.10
N TRP A 111 -23.36 1.22 -12.08
CA TRP A 111 -22.21 1.17 -13.00
C TRP A 111 -22.05 2.45 -13.83
N ASN A 112 -23.14 3.19 -14.00
CA ASN A 112 -23.21 4.48 -14.69
C ASN A 112 -23.44 5.65 -13.71
N ARG A 113 -22.97 5.55 -12.45
CA ARG A 113 -23.09 6.64 -11.47
C ARG A 113 -22.46 7.93 -12.02
N SER A 114 -23.02 9.08 -11.65
CA SER A 114 -22.33 10.36 -11.85
C SER A 114 -21.20 10.56 -10.83
N ILE A 115 -20.21 11.37 -11.21
CA ILE A 115 -19.09 11.80 -10.36
C ILE A 115 -19.00 13.33 -10.37
N PRO A 116 -18.41 13.97 -9.33
CA PRO A 116 -18.33 15.42 -9.29
C PRO A 116 -17.36 15.94 -10.35
N ASP A 117 -17.64 17.14 -10.88
CA ASP A 117 -16.69 17.84 -11.76
C ASP A 117 -15.55 18.43 -10.93
N THR A 118 -14.40 17.74 -10.91
CA THR A 118 -13.18 18.15 -10.20
C THR A 118 -12.24 18.98 -11.07
N ARG A 119 -12.64 19.33 -12.30
CA ARG A 119 -11.85 20.18 -13.19
C ARG A 119 -11.85 21.63 -12.69
N MET A 120 -10.83 22.37 -13.11
CA MET A 120 -10.80 23.82 -12.95
C MET A 120 -11.90 24.46 -13.81
N ASP A 121 -12.49 25.57 -13.36
CA ASP A 121 -13.61 26.19 -14.11
C ASP A 121 -13.21 26.61 -15.53
N GLU A 122 -11.96 27.03 -15.73
CA GLU A 122 -11.40 27.34 -17.05
C GLU A 122 -11.58 26.20 -18.07
N CYS A 123 -11.59 24.94 -17.62
CA CYS A 123 -11.69 23.76 -18.48
C CYS A 123 -12.98 23.72 -19.32
N LYS A 124 -14.04 24.41 -18.88
CA LYS A 124 -15.33 24.47 -19.56
C LYS A 124 -15.32 25.38 -20.80
N TYR A 125 -14.30 26.22 -20.97
CA TYR A 125 -14.26 27.26 -22.00
C TYR A 125 -13.24 26.98 -23.13
N TRP A 126 -12.59 25.81 -23.10
CA TRP A 126 -11.67 25.41 -24.16
C TRP A 126 -12.41 24.88 -25.38
N HIS A 127 -12.02 25.39 -26.54
CA HIS A 127 -12.50 24.95 -27.84
C HIS A 127 -11.42 24.11 -28.50
N TYR A 128 -11.69 22.83 -28.70
CA TYR A 128 -10.75 21.89 -29.30
C TYR A 128 -10.94 21.83 -30.82
N PRO A 129 -9.90 21.49 -31.60
CA PRO A 129 -10.02 21.26 -33.04
C PRO A 129 -11.17 20.29 -33.38
N SER A 130 -11.78 20.44 -34.55
CA SER A 130 -12.90 19.58 -34.96
C SER A 130 -12.46 18.22 -35.53
N ASN A 131 -11.20 18.13 -35.95
CA ASN A 131 -10.58 16.98 -36.61
C ASN A 131 -9.72 16.14 -35.66
N LEU A 132 -10.16 15.94 -34.42
CA LEU A 132 -9.42 15.13 -33.44
C LEU A 132 -9.29 13.66 -33.90
N PRO A 133 -8.16 13.00 -33.60
CA PRO A 133 -7.94 11.58 -33.92
C PRO A 133 -8.87 10.67 -33.12
N THR A 134 -9.10 9.45 -33.62
CA THR A 134 -9.89 8.44 -32.91
C THR A 134 -9.06 7.68 -31.87
N ALA A 135 -9.69 7.20 -30.79
CA ALA A 135 -9.01 6.59 -29.65
C ALA A 135 -9.45 5.15 -29.40
N SER A 136 -8.49 4.23 -29.28
CA SER A 136 -8.68 2.90 -28.69
C SER A 136 -8.30 2.94 -27.21
N VAL A 137 -9.29 2.76 -26.33
CA VAL A 137 -9.05 2.73 -24.88
C VAL A 137 -8.75 1.29 -24.45
N ILE A 138 -7.55 1.05 -23.91
CA ILE A 138 -7.05 -0.27 -23.55
C ILE A 138 -7.13 -0.45 -22.04
N LEU A 139 -7.84 -1.50 -21.59
CA LEU A 139 -7.93 -1.92 -20.20
C LEU A 139 -7.26 -3.30 -20.05
N VAL A 140 -6.12 -3.34 -19.38
CA VAL A 140 -5.51 -4.61 -18.95
C VAL A 140 -6.09 -4.97 -17.59
N PHE A 141 -6.50 -6.23 -17.41
CA PHE A 141 -7.02 -6.70 -16.14
C PHE A 141 -6.56 -8.13 -15.81
N TYR A 142 -6.41 -8.38 -14.52
CA TYR A 142 -6.16 -9.71 -13.95
C TYR A 142 -6.93 -9.82 -12.64
N ASN A 143 -7.89 -10.75 -12.57
CA ASN A 143 -8.70 -10.99 -11.38
C ASN A 143 -9.38 -9.73 -10.81
N GLU A 144 -9.80 -8.84 -11.70
CA GLU A 144 -10.45 -7.58 -11.37
C GLU A 144 -11.84 -7.79 -10.77
N GLY A 145 -12.28 -6.84 -9.94
CA GLY A 145 -13.66 -6.82 -9.44
C GLY A 145 -14.67 -6.65 -10.58
N TRP A 146 -15.75 -7.44 -10.59
CA TRP A 146 -16.78 -7.37 -11.64
C TRP A 146 -17.38 -5.96 -11.77
N SER A 147 -17.84 -5.39 -10.65
CA SER A 147 -18.49 -4.08 -10.66
C SER A 147 -17.52 -2.94 -10.98
N THR A 148 -16.24 -3.02 -10.59
CA THR A 148 -15.24 -1.99 -10.89
C THR A 148 -14.80 -2.03 -12.36
N LEU A 149 -14.55 -3.22 -12.91
CA LEU A 149 -14.27 -3.40 -14.35
C LEU A 149 -15.40 -2.82 -15.20
N LEU A 150 -16.64 -3.22 -14.93
CA LEU A 150 -17.78 -2.76 -15.71
C LEU A 150 -18.08 -1.27 -15.52
N ARG A 151 -17.90 -0.72 -14.31
CA ARG A 151 -18.03 0.73 -14.09
C ARG A 151 -17.00 1.52 -14.89
N THR A 152 -15.78 1.00 -15.02
CA THR A 152 -14.75 1.60 -15.88
C THR A 152 -15.19 1.62 -17.33
N VAL A 153 -15.65 0.48 -17.87
CA VAL A 153 -16.16 0.38 -19.25
C VAL A 153 -17.34 1.32 -19.49
N HIS A 154 -18.33 1.33 -18.58
CA HIS A 154 -19.48 2.24 -18.64
C HIS A 154 -19.04 3.70 -18.59
N SER A 155 -18.13 4.05 -17.70
CA SER A 155 -17.61 5.41 -17.57
C SER A 155 -16.95 5.89 -18.86
N ILE A 156 -16.10 5.07 -19.49
CA ILE A 156 -15.47 5.39 -20.78
C ILE A 156 -16.52 5.65 -21.85
N ILE A 157 -17.48 4.74 -22.00
CA ILE A 157 -18.52 4.84 -23.05
C ILE A 157 -19.42 6.06 -22.84
N ASN A 158 -19.81 6.33 -21.59
CA ASN A 158 -20.76 7.39 -21.27
C ASN A 158 -20.14 8.79 -21.30
N THR A 159 -18.83 8.92 -21.09
CA THR A 159 -18.13 10.21 -20.97
C THR A 159 -17.27 10.58 -22.18
N SER A 160 -17.08 9.65 -23.12
CA SER A 160 -16.33 9.89 -24.35
C SER A 160 -17.27 10.26 -25.51
N PRO A 161 -16.95 11.30 -26.31
CA PRO A 161 -17.71 11.58 -27.53
C PRO A 161 -17.74 10.36 -28.47
N PRO A 162 -18.91 9.90 -28.94
CA PRO A 162 -19.02 8.65 -29.72
C PRO A 162 -18.19 8.61 -30.99
N GLN A 163 -17.95 9.77 -31.61
CA GLN A 163 -17.12 9.93 -32.81
C GLN A 163 -15.61 9.86 -32.54
N LEU A 164 -15.18 10.06 -31.29
CA LEU A 164 -13.77 10.01 -30.90
C LEU A 164 -13.39 8.67 -30.28
N LEU A 165 -14.30 8.03 -29.54
CA LEU A 165 -14.05 6.69 -29.02
C LEU A 165 -14.17 5.69 -30.17
N HIS A 166 -13.06 5.08 -30.60
CA HIS A 166 -13.05 4.05 -31.64
C HIS A 166 -13.52 2.70 -31.10
N GLU A 167 -12.91 2.26 -30.00
CA GLU A 167 -13.15 0.98 -29.35
C GLU A 167 -12.65 0.98 -27.91
N VAL A 168 -13.16 0.05 -27.09
CA VAL A 168 -12.59 -0.31 -25.79
C VAL A 168 -12.02 -1.73 -25.88
N VAL A 169 -10.72 -1.86 -25.69
CA VAL A 169 -9.96 -3.12 -25.80
C VAL A 169 -9.68 -3.66 -24.41
N LEU A 170 -10.37 -4.72 -24.03
CA LEU A 170 -10.16 -5.44 -22.78
C LEU A 170 -9.12 -6.54 -23.02
N ILE A 171 -8.02 -6.52 -22.26
CA ILE A 171 -6.99 -7.54 -22.27
C ILE A 171 -7.04 -8.30 -20.94
N ASP A 172 -7.57 -9.52 -20.99
CA ASP A 172 -7.54 -10.46 -19.87
C ASP A 172 -6.16 -11.11 -19.79
N ASP A 173 -5.38 -10.71 -18.79
CA ASP A 173 -4.05 -11.24 -18.53
C ASP A 173 -4.13 -12.51 -17.67
N GLU A 174 -4.82 -13.53 -18.18
CA GLU A 174 -4.98 -14.85 -17.56
C GLU A 174 -5.72 -14.83 -16.20
N SER A 175 -6.90 -14.23 -16.14
CA SER A 175 -7.74 -14.26 -14.93
C SER A 175 -8.31 -15.66 -14.65
N ASP A 176 -8.34 -16.05 -13.38
CA ASP A 176 -8.88 -17.34 -12.93
C ASP A 176 -10.36 -17.27 -12.52
N LYS A 177 -10.88 -16.07 -12.22
CA LYS A 177 -12.26 -15.83 -11.76
C LYS A 177 -13.29 -16.14 -12.85
N ASP A 178 -14.21 -17.07 -12.57
CA ASP A 178 -15.21 -17.54 -13.55
C ASP A 178 -16.14 -16.43 -14.07
N ILE A 179 -16.47 -15.44 -13.24
CA ILE A 179 -17.30 -14.31 -13.65
C ILE A 179 -16.64 -13.48 -14.78
N LEU A 180 -15.31 -13.50 -14.89
CA LEU A 180 -14.56 -12.80 -15.93
C LEU A 180 -14.42 -13.62 -17.23
N LYS A 181 -14.95 -14.85 -17.28
CA LYS A 181 -14.91 -15.74 -18.44
C LYS A 181 -16.14 -15.53 -19.34
N GLU A 182 -16.94 -16.56 -19.57
CA GLU A 182 -18.14 -16.53 -20.40
C GLU A 182 -19.13 -15.41 -19.99
N PRO A 183 -19.38 -15.11 -18.70
CA PRO A 183 -20.32 -14.06 -18.33
C PRO A 183 -19.88 -12.66 -18.81
N LEU A 184 -18.58 -12.37 -18.79
CA LEU A 184 -18.05 -11.12 -19.33
C LEU A 184 -18.24 -11.05 -20.84
N GLU A 185 -17.96 -12.13 -21.57
CA GLU A 185 -18.13 -12.21 -23.02
C GLU A 185 -19.57 -11.99 -23.44
N GLU A 186 -20.53 -12.56 -22.70
CA GLU A 186 -21.94 -12.33 -22.96
C GLU A 186 -22.34 -10.88 -22.68
N TYR A 187 -21.90 -10.33 -21.54
CA TYR A 187 -22.26 -8.98 -21.14
C TYR A 187 -21.78 -7.91 -22.12
N ILE A 188 -20.56 -8.03 -22.65
CA ILE A 188 -20.00 -7.00 -23.54
C ILE A 188 -20.68 -6.94 -24.93
N LYS A 189 -21.43 -7.98 -25.33
CA LYS A 189 -22.13 -8.01 -26.64
C LYS A 189 -23.13 -6.87 -26.82
N GLN A 190 -23.65 -6.32 -25.73
CA GLN A 190 -24.58 -5.19 -25.74
C GLN A 190 -24.04 -3.95 -26.47
N TRP A 191 -22.71 -3.81 -26.58
CA TRP A 191 -22.07 -2.69 -27.26
C TRP A 191 -21.72 -2.99 -28.72
N ASN A 192 -22.31 -4.02 -29.32
CA ASN A 192 -22.26 -4.33 -30.75
C ASN A 192 -20.82 -4.31 -31.34
N GLY A 193 -19.85 -4.85 -30.60
CA GLY A 193 -18.44 -4.93 -31.02
C GLY A 193 -17.60 -3.67 -30.75
N LYS A 194 -18.16 -2.64 -30.12
CA LYS A 194 -17.42 -1.46 -29.64
C LYS A 194 -16.47 -1.80 -28.49
N VAL A 195 -16.89 -2.74 -27.63
CA VAL A 195 -16.06 -3.32 -26.57
C VAL A 195 -15.59 -4.69 -27.06
N LYS A 196 -14.27 -4.90 -27.07
CA LYS A 196 -13.63 -6.14 -27.55
C LYS A 196 -12.83 -6.76 -26.42
N LEU A 197 -12.91 -8.08 -26.27
CA LEU A 197 -12.17 -8.84 -25.27
C LEU A 197 -11.15 -9.75 -25.95
N TYR A 198 -9.92 -9.70 -25.47
CA TYR A 198 -8.84 -10.60 -25.87
C TYR A 198 -8.24 -11.26 -24.63
N ARG A 199 -8.02 -12.56 -24.70
CA ARG A 199 -7.46 -13.35 -23.58
C ARG A 199 -6.03 -13.78 -23.87
N ASN A 200 -5.16 -13.61 -22.89
CA ASN A 200 -3.82 -14.17 -22.92
C ASN A 200 -3.87 -15.65 -22.56
N LYS A 201 -3.02 -16.45 -23.21
CA LYS A 201 -2.91 -17.90 -22.93
C LYS A 201 -2.10 -18.18 -21.67
N GLU A 202 -1.33 -17.20 -21.22
CA GLU A 202 -0.46 -17.25 -20.05
C GLU A 202 -0.39 -15.87 -19.42
N ARG A 203 0.00 -15.81 -18.15
CA ARG A 203 0.20 -14.54 -17.44
C ARG A 203 1.42 -13.80 -17.99
N LEU A 204 1.19 -12.74 -18.77
CA LEU A 204 2.24 -11.91 -19.36
C LEU A 204 2.72 -10.81 -18.40
N GLY A 205 1.85 -10.39 -17.49
CA GLY A 205 2.07 -9.21 -16.65
C GLY A 205 1.57 -7.93 -17.30
N LEU A 206 1.37 -6.88 -16.48
CA LEU A 206 0.78 -5.61 -16.90
C LEU A 206 1.48 -5.02 -18.13
N ILE A 207 2.82 -5.00 -18.10
CA ILE A 207 3.65 -4.33 -19.10
C ILE A 207 3.48 -4.98 -20.48
N GLN A 208 3.64 -6.31 -20.55
CA GLN A 208 3.53 -7.04 -21.81
C GLN A 208 2.08 -7.16 -22.29
N ALA A 209 1.11 -7.24 -21.36
CA ALA A 209 -0.30 -7.18 -21.71
C ALA A 209 -0.69 -5.81 -22.31
N ARG A 210 -0.09 -4.70 -21.86
CA ARG A 210 -0.27 -3.37 -22.48
C ARG A 210 0.30 -3.32 -23.90
N ASN A 211 1.51 -3.85 -24.13
CA ASN A 211 2.07 -3.98 -25.48
C ASN A 211 1.11 -4.74 -26.40
N ARG A 212 0.62 -5.90 -25.96
CA ARG A 212 -0.37 -6.69 -26.71
C ARG A 212 -1.67 -5.93 -26.97
N GLY A 213 -2.16 -5.17 -26.00
CA GLY A 213 -3.32 -4.29 -26.18
C GLY A 213 -3.09 -3.25 -27.28
N ALA A 214 -1.91 -2.63 -27.31
CA ALA A 214 -1.54 -1.70 -28.37
C ALA A 214 -1.41 -2.38 -29.75
N GLU A 215 -0.95 -3.63 -29.81
CA GLU A 215 -0.84 -4.40 -31.07
C GLU A 215 -2.24 -4.68 -31.66
N LEU A 216 -3.20 -4.99 -30.80
CA LEU A 216 -4.57 -5.34 -31.19
C LEU A 216 -5.46 -4.12 -31.45
N SER A 217 -5.05 -2.94 -30.98
CA SER A 217 -5.78 -1.69 -31.16
C SER A 217 -5.70 -1.14 -32.58
N THR A 218 -6.79 -0.50 -33.03
CA THR A 218 -6.97 -0.05 -34.41
C THR A 218 -7.26 1.43 -34.58
N GLY A 219 -7.49 2.17 -33.49
CA GLY A 219 -7.65 3.63 -33.50
C GLY A 219 -6.35 4.36 -33.80
N ASP A 220 -6.43 5.68 -33.99
CA ASP A 220 -5.26 6.51 -34.27
C ASP A 220 -4.39 6.70 -33.02
N VAL A 221 -5.04 6.85 -31.87
CA VAL A 221 -4.45 7.04 -30.54
C VAL A 221 -4.74 5.84 -29.66
N ILE A 222 -3.75 5.39 -28.89
CA ILE A 222 -3.95 4.45 -27.79
C ILE A 222 -4.09 5.22 -26.48
N VAL A 223 -5.07 4.82 -25.66
CA VAL A 223 -5.28 5.38 -24.32
C VAL A 223 -5.27 4.21 -23.33
N PHE A 224 -4.27 4.14 -22.47
CA PHE A 224 -4.25 3.16 -21.40
C PHE A 224 -4.99 3.71 -20.19
N LEU A 225 -5.86 2.89 -19.61
CA LEU A 225 -6.44 3.10 -18.29
C LEU A 225 -6.35 1.80 -17.49
N ASP A 226 -6.31 1.93 -16.16
CA ASP A 226 -6.46 0.76 -15.29
C ASP A 226 -7.93 0.34 -15.22
N ALA A 227 -8.18 -0.94 -14.90
CA ALA A 227 -9.52 -1.53 -14.94
C ALA A 227 -10.44 -1.14 -13.76
N HIS A 228 -10.04 -0.14 -12.97
CA HIS A 228 -10.74 0.37 -11.79
C HIS A 228 -10.66 1.90 -11.77
N CYS A 229 -11.16 2.50 -12.86
CA CYS A 229 -11.13 3.93 -13.11
C CYS A 229 -12.53 4.50 -13.40
N GLU A 230 -12.73 5.79 -13.13
CA GLU A 230 -13.92 6.54 -13.54
C GLU A 230 -13.50 7.86 -14.18
N CYS A 231 -13.80 8.01 -15.47
CA CYS A 231 -13.45 9.15 -16.29
C CYS A 231 -14.35 10.34 -15.98
N ASN A 232 -13.74 11.52 -15.78
CA ASN A 232 -14.51 12.76 -15.60
C ASN A 232 -15.06 13.27 -16.94
N ARG A 233 -15.94 14.27 -16.87
CA ARG A 233 -16.54 14.89 -18.04
C ARG A 233 -15.47 15.47 -18.95
N ASN A 234 -15.68 15.31 -20.26
CA ASN A 234 -14.79 15.88 -21.28
C ASN A 234 -13.31 15.46 -21.10
N TRP A 235 -13.03 14.27 -20.55
CA TRP A 235 -11.66 13.83 -20.28
C TRP A 235 -10.87 13.51 -21.56
N LEU A 236 -11.52 12.96 -22.58
CA LEU A 236 -10.86 12.45 -23.78
C LEU A 236 -10.40 13.56 -24.76
N PRO A 237 -11.24 14.55 -25.14
CA PRO A 237 -10.84 15.58 -26.11
C PRO A 237 -9.58 16.39 -25.73
N PRO A 238 -9.36 16.81 -24.46
CA PRO A 238 -8.13 17.47 -24.07
C PRO A 238 -6.86 16.64 -24.35
N LEU A 239 -6.90 15.32 -24.10
CA LEU A 239 -5.77 14.43 -24.37
C LEU A 239 -5.50 14.34 -25.87
N LEU A 240 -6.55 14.07 -26.66
CA LEU A 240 -6.44 13.93 -28.11
C LEU A 240 -6.00 15.23 -28.78
N SER A 241 -6.40 16.38 -28.26
CA SER A 241 -5.97 17.67 -28.78
C SER A 241 -4.47 17.89 -28.65
N ARG A 242 -3.81 17.32 -27.63
CA ARG A 242 -2.35 17.41 -27.49
C ARG A 242 -1.63 16.54 -28.49
N ILE A 243 -2.11 15.32 -28.70
CA ILE A 243 -1.53 14.40 -29.68
C ILE A 243 -1.79 14.90 -31.13
N ASN A 244 -2.96 15.50 -31.38
CA ASN A 244 -3.24 16.16 -32.65
C ASN A 244 -2.31 17.35 -32.94
N TYR A 245 -1.96 18.11 -31.90
CA TYR A 245 -1.01 19.22 -32.00
C TYR A 245 0.40 18.72 -32.31
N ASP A 246 0.85 17.69 -31.60
CA ASP A 246 2.14 17.05 -31.84
C ASP A 246 2.03 15.55 -31.50
N ARG A 247 2.18 14.72 -32.54
CA ARG A 247 2.06 13.25 -32.43
C ARG A 247 3.07 12.63 -31.47
N THR A 248 4.15 13.36 -31.16
CA THR A 248 5.24 12.88 -30.29
C THR A 248 4.98 13.12 -28.79
N ILE A 249 3.81 13.69 -28.45
CA ILE A 249 3.40 13.94 -27.07
C ILE A 249 2.81 12.67 -26.44
N LEU A 250 3.34 12.31 -25.26
CA LEU A 250 2.70 11.43 -24.30
C LEU A 250 1.81 12.29 -23.39
N ALA A 251 0.49 12.20 -23.56
CA ALA A 251 -0.47 13.02 -22.82
C ALA A 251 -1.02 12.25 -21.60
N VAL A 252 -0.96 12.87 -20.42
CA VAL A 252 -1.32 12.23 -19.15
C VAL A 252 -2.51 12.97 -18.52
N PRO A 253 -3.62 12.29 -18.17
CA PRO A 253 -4.69 12.92 -17.40
C PRO A 253 -4.23 13.21 -15.96
N ILE A 254 -4.85 14.18 -15.30
CA ILE A 254 -4.72 14.29 -13.85
C ILE A 254 -5.46 13.11 -13.21
N VAL A 255 -4.75 12.37 -12.36
CA VAL A 255 -5.32 11.22 -11.66
C VAL A 255 -5.98 11.70 -10.37
N ASP A 256 -7.30 11.51 -10.31
CA ASP A 256 -8.10 11.72 -9.10
C ASP A 256 -8.20 10.44 -8.28
N GLY A 257 -8.62 10.57 -7.03
CA GLY A 257 -8.72 9.45 -6.11
C GLY A 257 -10.14 8.93 -6.00
N ILE A 258 -10.26 7.61 -6.01
CA ILE A 258 -11.45 6.91 -5.55
C ILE A 258 -11.02 6.12 -4.31
N ASN A 259 -11.68 6.39 -3.18
CA ASN A 259 -11.36 5.76 -1.91
C ASN A 259 -11.70 4.26 -1.98
N TRP A 260 -10.74 3.40 -1.62
CA TRP A 260 -10.90 1.95 -1.71
C TRP A 260 -11.94 1.35 -0.76
N ASP A 261 -12.24 2.02 0.35
CA ASP A 261 -13.16 1.49 1.37
C ASP A 261 -14.61 1.93 1.11
N ASN A 262 -14.81 3.21 0.77
CA ASN A 262 -16.15 3.79 0.64
C ASN A 262 -16.48 4.31 -0.77
N MET A 263 -15.61 4.13 -1.76
CA MET A 263 -15.81 4.53 -3.16
C MET A 263 -16.06 6.02 -3.40
N ALA A 264 -15.76 6.89 -2.42
CA ALA A 264 -15.86 8.33 -2.59
C ALA A 264 -14.85 8.84 -3.61
N TYR A 265 -15.29 9.70 -4.53
CA TYR A 265 -14.44 10.36 -5.52
C TYR A 265 -13.90 11.68 -4.95
N TYR A 266 -12.62 11.94 -5.08
CA TYR A 266 -11.98 13.16 -4.58
C TYR A 266 -10.80 13.60 -5.46
N SER A 267 -10.54 14.91 -5.51
CA SER A 267 -9.30 15.41 -6.10
C SER A 267 -8.11 15.09 -5.19
N VAL A 268 -7.07 14.46 -5.75
CA VAL A 268 -5.83 14.16 -5.01
C VAL A 268 -5.10 15.45 -4.64
N TYR A 269 -5.08 16.40 -5.58
CA TYR A 269 -4.39 17.68 -5.46
C TYR A 269 -5.32 18.80 -4.98
N ASP A 270 -4.71 19.80 -4.35
CA ASP A 270 -5.37 21.07 -4.04
C ASP A 270 -5.41 21.98 -5.29
N SER A 271 -5.44 23.30 -5.11
CA SER A 271 -5.43 24.25 -6.22
C SER A 271 -4.10 24.33 -6.97
N ARG A 272 -3.03 23.71 -6.48
CA ARG A 272 -1.69 23.73 -7.10
C ARG A 272 -1.53 22.58 -8.08
N HIS A 273 -0.72 22.81 -9.11
CA HIS A 273 -0.34 21.76 -10.03
C HIS A 273 0.80 20.93 -9.47
N HIS A 274 0.75 19.64 -9.75
CA HIS A 274 1.80 18.67 -9.41
C HIS A 274 2.29 17.98 -10.67
N ARG A 275 3.53 17.49 -10.66
CA ARG A 275 4.09 16.67 -11.74
C ARG A 275 4.92 15.52 -11.19
N GLY A 276 4.98 14.45 -11.97
CA GLY A 276 5.73 13.25 -11.64
C GLY A 276 7.24 13.48 -11.69
N ILE A 277 7.93 13.10 -10.62
CA ILE A 277 9.38 13.08 -10.47
C ILE A 277 9.81 11.72 -9.88
N PHE A 278 11.09 11.55 -9.56
CA PHE A 278 11.62 10.31 -8.98
C PHE A 278 12.72 10.62 -7.97
N GLU A 279 12.99 9.65 -7.10
CA GLU A 279 14.22 9.57 -6.30
C GLU A 279 15.17 8.52 -6.89
N TRP A 280 16.43 8.50 -6.46
CA TRP A 280 17.47 7.68 -7.07
C TRP A 280 17.23 6.17 -7.00
N GLY A 281 16.33 5.68 -6.14
CA GLY A 281 15.90 4.28 -6.06
C GLY A 281 14.69 3.95 -6.94
N PHE A 282 14.30 4.87 -7.84
CA PHE A 282 13.18 4.75 -8.77
C PHE A 282 11.82 4.59 -8.08
N LEU A 283 11.71 5.08 -6.86
CA LEU A 283 10.42 5.28 -6.25
C LEU A 283 9.72 6.50 -6.85
N TYR A 284 8.47 6.32 -7.26
CA TYR A 284 7.69 7.39 -7.88
C TYR A 284 7.38 8.47 -6.84
N LYS A 285 7.58 9.72 -7.24
CA LYS A 285 7.39 10.89 -6.41
C LYS A 285 6.64 11.95 -7.19
N GLU A 286 6.02 12.86 -6.47
CA GLU A 286 5.34 14.00 -7.08
C GLU A 286 5.84 15.28 -6.43
N SER A 287 5.95 16.33 -7.23
CA SER A 287 6.35 17.65 -6.77
C SER A 287 5.40 18.71 -7.31
N ILE A 288 5.29 19.83 -6.60
CA ILE A 288 4.61 21.00 -7.12
C ILE A 288 5.35 21.44 -8.38
N VAL A 289 4.61 21.76 -9.44
CA VAL A 289 5.18 22.25 -10.70
C VAL A 289 6.00 23.52 -10.43
N PRO A 290 7.30 23.56 -10.80
CA PRO A 290 8.13 24.74 -10.57
C PRO A 290 7.62 25.98 -11.30
N GLU A 291 7.83 27.16 -10.72
CA GLU A 291 7.40 28.44 -11.29
C GLU A 291 7.90 28.65 -12.72
N LYS A 292 9.14 28.21 -13.00
CA LYS A 292 9.73 28.22 -14.34
C LYS A 292 8.85 27.54 -15.39
N GLU A 293 8.19 26.44 -15.05
CA GLU A 293 7.28 25.74 -15.95
C GLU A 293 5.91 26.43 -15.99
N LEU A 294 5.38 26.87 -14.83
CA LEU A 294 4.10 27.56 -14.75
C LEU A 294 4.08 28.85 -15.60
N ALA A 295 5.19 29.59 -15.61
CA ALA A 295 5.35 30.83 -16.36
C ALA A 295 5.34 30.65 -17.90
N THR A 296 5.40 29.41 -18.40
CA THR A 296 5.29 29.12 -19.84
C THR A 296 3.84 29.14 -20.35
N ARG A 297 2.87 29.26 -19.44
CA ARG A 297 1.44 29.12 -19.72
C ARG A 297 0.71 30.44 -19.51
N SER A 298 -0.29 30.69 -20.34
CA SER A 298 -1.19 31.85 -20.22
C SER A 298 -2.38 31.56 -19.32
N HIS A 299 -2.80 30.29 -19.23
CA HIS A 299 -3.93 29.84 -18.44
C HIS A 299 -3.53 28.70 -17.49
N ALA A 300 -4.15 28.66 -16.31
CA ALA A 300 -3.82 27.65 -15.31
C ALA A 300 -4.26 26.24 -15.76
N SER A 301 -5.28 26.16 -16.61
CA SER A 301 -5.78 24.90 -17.17
C SER A 301 -4.98 24.35 -18.37
N GLU A 302 -3.96 25.06 -18.87
CA GLU A 302 -3.10 24.57 -19.96
C GLU A 302 -2.22 23.40 -19.52
N PRO A 303 -1.91 22.45 -20.42
CA PRO A 303 -0.97 21.37 -20.14
C PRO A 303 0.43 21.87 -19.76
N TYR A 304 1.15 21.05 -18.99
CA TYR A 304 2.52 21.33 -18.56
C TYR A 304 3.39 20.08 -18.64
N LYS A 305 4.69 20.28 -18.79
CA LYS A 305 5.67 19.22 -18.94
C LYS A 305 5.95 18.53 -17.61
N SER A 306 6.00 17.20 -17.66
CA SER A 306 6.30 16.34 -16.52
C SER A 306 7.49 15.42 -16.83
N PRO A 307 8.52 15.37 -15.97
CA PRO A 307 9.67 14.47 -16.14
C PRO A 307 9.28 12.99 -16.28
N THR A 308 8.29 12.55 -15.51
CA THR A 308 7.74 11.19 -15.57
C THR A 308 6.22 11.22 -15.32
N HIS A 309 5.60 10.06 -15.28
CA HIS A 309 4.18 9.86 -15.00
C HIS A 309 3.99 8.61 -14.13
N ALA A 310 2.81 8.44 -13.55
CA ALA A 310 2.50 7.30 -12.68
C ALA A 310 2.44 5.95 -13.42
N GLY A 311 2.45 5.94 -14.76
CA GLY A 311 2.44 4.73 -15.58
C GLY A 311 1.07 4.15 -15.92
N GLY A 312 0.08 4.34 -15.06
CA GLY A 312 -1.26 3.73 -15.19
C GLY A 312 -2.08 4.26 -16.37
N LEU A 313 -2.15 5.59 -16.47
CA LEU A 313 -3.10 6.29 -17.34
C LEU A 313 -2.37 7.27 -18.24
N PHE A 314 -2.46 7.10 -19.55
CA PHE A 314 -1.90 8.03 -20.54
C PHE A 314 -2.46 7.77 -21.95
N ALA A 315 -2.28 8.73 -22.84
CA ALA A 315 -2.61 8.67 -24.25
C ALA A 315 -1.38 8.95 -25.12
N MET A 316 -1.26 8.26 -26.25
CA MET A 316 -0.14 8.43 -27.19
C MET A 316 -0.59 8.05 -28.62
N ASP A 317 -0.05 8.71 -29.64
CA ASP A 317 -0.24 8.29 -31.02
C ASP A 317 0.22 6.83 -31.18
N ARG A 318 -0.63 5.98 -31.76
CA ARG A 318 -0.38 4.53 -31.82
C ARG A 318 0.84 4.21 -32.66
N LYS A 319 1.07 4.94 -33.76
CA LYS A 319 2.24 4.72 -34.62
C LYS A 319 3.50 5.16 -33.88
N TYR A 320 3.45 6.31 -33.22
CA TYR A 320 4.57 6.81 -32.43
C TYR A 320 4.94 5.87 -31.27
N PHE A 321 3.97 5.25 -30.59
CA PHE A 321 4.25 4.23 -29.56
C PHE A 321 5.09 3.07 -30.12
N TRP A 322 4.79 2.61 -31.33
CA TRP A 322 5.55 1.55 -32.00
C TRP A 322 6.86 2.02 -32.66
N GLU A 323 6.92 3.26 -33.13
CA GLU A 323 8.19 3.90 -33.53
C GLU A 323 9.16 3.98 -32.34
N MET A 324 8.64 4.15 -31.12
CA MET A 324 9.39 4.05 -29.86
C MET A 324 9.64 2.59 -29.41
N GLY A 325 9.24 1.59 -30.20
CA GLY A 325 9.44 0.18 -29.90
C GLY A 325 8.55 -0.39 -28.79
N GLY A 326 7.45 0.29 -28.44
CA GLY A 326 6.58 -0.08 -27.31
C GLY A 326 7.30 -0.06 -25.96
N TYR A 327 6.80 -0.81 -24.97
CA TYR A 327 7.57 -1.08 -23.75
C TYR A 327 8.66 -2.13 -24.02
N ASP A 328 9.79 -2.01 -23.30
CA ASP A 328 10.84 -3.03 -23.34
C ASP A 328 10.27 -4.44 -23.03
N PRO A 329 10.38 -5.41 -23.96
CA PRO A 329 9.85 -6.77 -23.79
C PRO A 329 10.52 -7.54 -22.64
N GLY A 330 11.68 -7.10 -22.16
CA GLY A 330 12.36 -7.68 -21.01
C GLY A 330 11.83 -7.21 -19.65
N LEU A 331 10.97 -6.19 -19.60
CA LEU A 331 10.34 -5.75 -18.35
C LEU A 331 9.22 -6.72 -17.94
N GLN A 332 9.26 -7.16 -16.69
CA GLN A 332 8.41 -8.21 -16.16
C GLN A 332 7.33 -7.66 -15.22
N ILE A 333 6.10 -8.15 -15.36
CA ILE A 333 4.97 -7.93 -14.45
C ILE A 333 4.62 -6.46 -14.20
N TRP A 334 5.39 -5.75 -13.36
CA TRP A 334 5.11 -4.39 -12.91
C TRP A 334 6.39 -3.68 -12.45
N GLY A 335 6.46 -2.37 -12.66
CA GLY A 335 7.49 -1.48 -12.13
C GLY A 335 8.54 -1.16 -13.17
N GLY A 336 8.88 0.12 -13.30
CA GLY A 336 9.96 0.62 -14.15
C GLY A 336 9.49 1.07 -15.54
N GLU A 337 8.35 0.55 -16.01
CA GLU A 337 7.83 0.83 -17.35
C GLU A 337 7.49 2.31 -17.55
N ASN A 338 7.01 2.98 -16.49
CA ASN A 338 6.69 4.40 -16.52
C ASN A 338 7.94 5.28 -16.73
N TYR A 339 9.06 4.93 -16.08
CA TYR A 339 10.34 5.62 -16.30
C TYR A 339 10.94 5.29 -17.67
N GLU A 340 10.89 4.03 -18.07
CA GLU A 340 11.38 3.56 -19.36
C GLU A 340 10.76 4.36 -20.51
N LEU A 341 9.43 4.47 -20.51
CA LEU A 341 8.70 5.20 -21.54
C LEU A 341 8.92 6.72 -21.43
N ALA A 342 8.91 7.29 -20.22
CA ALA A 342 9.15 8.72 -20.05
C ALA A 342 10.55 9.15 -20.52
N PHE A 343 11.60 8.41 -20.13
CA PHE A 343 12.96 8.67 -20.55
C PHE A 343 13.12 8.50 -22.06
N LYS A 344 12.53 7.44 -22.61
CA LYS A 344 12.51 7.21 -24.05
C LYS A 344 11.89 8.38 -24.81
N VAL A 345 10.68 8.79 -24.44
CA VAL A 345 9.97 9.90 -25.11
C VAL A 345 10.77 11.20 -25.01
N TRP A 346 11.22 11.58 -23.81
CA TRP A 346 11.97 12.82 -23.62
C TRP A 346 13.32 12.84 -24.32
N MET A 347 14.09 11.76 -24.18
CA MET A 347 15.46 11.71 -24.68
C MET A 347 15.49 11.49 -26.19
N CYS A 348 14.45 10.90 -26.79
CA CYS A 348 14.38 10.63 -28.22
C CYS A 348 13.51 11.64 -29.00
N GLY A 349 13.17 12.80 -28.41
CA GLY A 349 12.68 13.97 -29.14
C GLY A 349 11.20 14.33 -28.96
N GLY A 350 10.44 13.56 -28.20
CA GLY A 350 9.06 13.90 -27.80
C GLY A 350 8.98 14.59 -26.43
N SER A 351 7.77 14.65 -25.86
CA SER A 351 7.53 15.18 -24.52
C SER A 351 6.40 14.48 -23.77
N SER A 352 6.52 14.42 -22.45
CA SER A 352 5.44 13.96 -21.55
C SER A 352 4.74 15.16 -20.91
N GLU A 353 3.44 15.29 -21.11
CA GLU A 353 2.63 16.43 -20.68
C GLU A 353 1.42 16.00 -19.84
N TRP A 354 1.23 16.62 -18.69
CA TRP A 354 0.02 16.46 -17.88
C TRP A 354 -1.03 17.46 -18.36
N VAL A 355 -2.27 17.01 -18.50
CA VAL A 355 -3.37 17.76 -19.13
C VAL A 355 -4.45 18.06 -18.09
N PRO A 356 -4.46 19.25 -17.44
CA PRO A 356 -5.35 19.57 -16.31
C PRO A 356 -6.84 19.38 -16.55
N CYS A 357 -7.29 19.61 -17.79
CA CYS A 357 -8.70 19.46 -18.17
C CYS A 357 -9.12 18.03 -18.46
N SER A 358 -8.19 17.08 -18.52
CA SER A 358 -8.48 15.66 -18.52
C SER A 358 -8.27 15.11 -17.12
N ARG A 359 -9.33 14.57 -16.52
CA ARG A 359 -9.27 13.97 -15.17
C ARG A 359 -9.87 12.58 -15.18
N VAL A 360 -9.21 11.65 -14.51
CA VAL A 360 -9.68 10.27 -14.37
C VAL A 360 -9.46 9.83 -12.93
N GLY A 361 -10.53 9.41 -12.27
CA GLY A 361 -10.44 8.82 -10.93
C GLY A 361 -9.88 7.41 -11.00
N HIS A 362 -9.05 7.04 -10.04
CA HIS A 362 -8.45 5.73 -9.90
C HIS A 362 -8.65 5.20 -8.47
N ILE A 363 -9.01 3.93 -8.32
CA ILE A 363 -9.14 3.31 -6.99
C ILE A 363 -7.74 3.04 -6.41
N TYR A 364 -7.33 3.84 -5.42
CA TYR A 364 -6.08 3.60 -4.69
C TYR A 364 -6.27 2.43 -3.73
N ARG A 365 -5.73 1.26 -4.07
CA ARG A 365 -5.91 0.02 -3.30
C ARG A 365 -5.51 0.19 -1.82
N GLY A 366 -6.36 -0.35 -0.94
CA GLY A 366 -6.07 -0.60 0.46
C GLY A 366 -5.23 -1.86 0.69
N PRO A 367 -5.11 -2.33 1.94
CA PRO A 367 -4.26 -3.46 2.31
C PRO A 367 -4.75 -4.76 1.66
N ARG A 368 -3.96 -5.30 0.71
CA ARG A 368 -4.25 -6.58 0.04
C ARG A 368 -3.41 -7.70 0.68
N VAL A 369 -4.01 -8.88 0.83
CA VAL A 369 -3.30 -10.10 1.30
C VAL A 369 -2.96 -11.03 0.13
N ALA A 370 -3.75 -11.01 -0.94
CA ALA A 370 -3.46 -11.77 -2.16
C ALA A 370 -2.32 -11.12 -2.97
N GLY A 371 -1.23 -11.87 -3.19
CA GLY A 371 -0.07 -11.44 -3.99
C GLY A 371 -0.40 -11.20 -5.47
N LEU A 372 0.59 -10.70 -6.23
CA LEU A 372 0.47 -10.36 -7.68
C LEU A 372 0.19 -11.56 -8.62
N GLY A 373 -0.12 -12.74 -8.06
CA GLY A 373 -0.25 -14.02 -8.76
C GLY A 373 1.06 -14.82 -8.74
N LYS A 374 0.99 -16.10 -9.14
CA LYS A 374 2.17 -16.96 -9.30
C LYS A 374 2.97 -16.49 -10.52
N VAL A 375 4.19 -16.01 -10.33
CA VAL A 375 5.13 -15.75 -11.42
C VAL A 375 5.93 -17.03 -11.66
N LYS A 376 6.21 -17.37 -12.94
CA LYS A 376 6.86 -18.64 -13.35
C LYS A 376 8.28 -18.84 -12.78
N SER A 377 8.90 -17.80 -12.27
CA SER A 377 10.22 -17.82 -11.64
C SER A 377 10.15 -17.12 -10.30
N ASP A 378 10.84 -17.66 -9.30
CA ASP A 378 11.15 -16.96 -8.05
C ASP A 378 12.52 -16.27 -8.22
N PRO A 379 12.56 -15.04 -8.76
CA PRO A 379 13.84 -14.37 -8.98
C PRO A 379 14.49 -14.05 -7.63
N LYS A 380 15.80 -14.26 -7.53
CA LYS A 380 16.61 -13.89 -6.34
C LYS A 380 16.48 -12.40 -5.95
N LEU A 381 16.06 -11.56 -6.89
CA LEU A 381 15.75 -10.16 -6.68
C LEU A 381 14.30 -9.90 -7.07
N PRO A 382 13.61 -8.96 -6.42
CA PRO A 382 12.28 -8.53 -6.86
C PRO A 382 12.29 -8.15 -8.35
N PHE A 383 11.28 -8.60 -9.11
CA PHE A 383 11.16 -8.29 -10.54
C PHE A 383 11.20 -6.77 -10.81
N SER A 384 10.64 -5.95 -9.90
CA SER A 384 10.68 -4.50 -9.98
C SER A 384 12.10 -3.95 -9.92
N LEU A 385 12.96 -4.51 -9.06
CA LEU A 385 14.38 -4.12 -8.99
C LEU A 385 15.12 -4.50 -10.28
N VAL A 386 14.85 -5.69 -10.83
CA VAL A 386 15.41 -6.11 -12.13
C VAL A 386 14.98 -5.16 -13.24
N ASN A 387 13.70 -4.81 -13.31
CA ASN A 387 13.18 -3.84 -14.25
C ASN A 387 13.85 -2.47 -14.10
N TYR A 388 13.98 -1.95 -12.88
CA TYR A 388 14.67 -0.68 -12.64
C TYR A 388 16.12 -0.73 -13.14
N MET A 389 16.85 -1.81 -12.86
CA MET A 389 18.22 -1.96 -13.37
C MET A 389 18.27 -1.99 -14.90
N ARG A 390 17.33 -2.63 -15.59
CA ARG A 390 17.25 -2.56 -17.06
C ARG A 390 17.07 -1.13 -17.55
N VAL A 391 16.18 -0.36 -16.92
CA VAL A 391 15.95 1.05 -17.27
C VAL A 391 17.22 1.90 -16.99
N VAL A 392 17.84 1.71 -15.83
CA VAL A 392 19.09 2.38 -15.44
C VAL A 392 20.20 2.09 -16.44
N GLU A 393 20.42 0.83 -16.80
CA GLU A 393 21.51 0.42 -17.68
C GLU A 393 21.36 0.92 -19.12
N VAL A 394 20.12 1.04 -19.60
CA VAL A 394 19.82 1.54 -20.95
C VAL A 394 19.82 3.08 -20.98
N TRP A 395 19.12 3.72 -20.06
CA TRP A 395 18.75 5.14 -20.19
C TRP A 395 19.71 6.06 -19.46
N MET A 396 20.18 5.70 -18.26
CA MET A 396 21.05 6.57 -17.46
C MET A 396 22.49 6.55 -17.97
N ASP A 397 23.22 7.64 -17.75
CA ASP A 397 24.67 7.68 -18.00
C ASP A 397 25.47 7.21 -16.78
N GLU A 398 26.77 6.97 -16.95
CA GLU A 398 27.64 6.37 -15.92
C GLU A 398 27.61 7.11 -14.57
N GLU A 399 27.52 8.45 -14.57
CA GLU A 399 27.42 9.22 -13.31
C GLU A 399 26.10 8.93 -12.60
N HIS A 400 24.98 8.93 -13.33
CA HIS A 400 23.66 8.79 -12.73
C HIS A 400 23.34 7.36 -12.32
N LYS A 401 23.82 6.35 -13.07
CA LYS A 401 23.70 4.93 -12.69
C LYS A 401 24.29 4.67 -11.29
N GLU A 402 25.39 5.35 -10.97
CA GLU A 402 26.05 5.22 -9.67
C GLU A 402 25.18 5.75 -8.51
N PHE A 403 24.31 6.75 -8.74
CA PHE A 403 23.36 7.19 -7.72
C PHE A 403 22.31 6.11 -7.43
N PHE A 404 21.80 5.44 -8.47
CA PHE A 404 20.90 4.30 -8.31
C PHE A 404 21.58 3.15 -7.55
N TYR A 405 22.77 2.72 -7.95
CA TYR A 405 23.48 1.64 -7.26
C TYR A 405 24.02 2.02 -5.87
N THR A 406 24.18 3.31 -5.58
CA THR A 406 24.42 3.78 -4.20
C THR A 406 23.17 3.57 -3.36
N ARG A 407 22.00 3.84 -3.92
CA ARG A 407 20.69 3.74 -3.26
C ARG A 407 20.18 2.30 -3.15
N GLU A 408 20.46 1.45 -4.13
CA GLU A 408 20.08 0.03 -4.23
C GLU A 408 21.31 -0.86 -4.48
N PRO A 409 22.21 -1.00 -3.47
CA PRO A 409 23.51 -1.63 -3.69
C PRO A 409 23.46 -3.13 -3.95
N MET A 410 22.37 -3.83 -3.56
CA MET A 410 22.16 -5.24 -3.90
C MET A 410 21.98 -5.49 -5.40
N GLY A 411 21.59 -4.47 -6.18
CA GLY A 411 21.44 -4.61 -7.62
C GLY A 411 22.77 -4.67 -8.37
N ARG A 412 23.88 -4.21 -7.76
CA ARG A 412 25.15 -4.08 -8.49
C ARG A 412 25.68 -5.46 -8.89
N GLY A 413 25.90 -5.65 -10.19
CA GLY A 413 26.39 -6.91 -10.77
C GLY A 413 25.35 -8.03 -10.86
N ALA A 414 24.09 -7.76 -10.50
CA ALA A 414 23.01 -8.72 -10.67
C ALA A 414 22.65 -8.90 -12.16
N PRO A 415 22.20 -10.10 -12.57
CA PRO A 415 21.80 -10.34 -13.95
C PRO A 415 20.51 -9.57 -14.28
N ILE A 416 20.55 -8.80 -15.37
CA ILE A 416 19.42 -7.97 -15.85
C ILE A 416 18.78 -8.49 -17.15
N GLY A 417 19.28 -9.61 -17.68
CA GLY A 417 18.92 -10.13 -19.00
C GLY A 417 19.56 -9.35 -20.15
N ASP A 418 19.16 -9.68 -21.38
CA ASP A 418 19.67 -9.00 -22.58
C ASP A 418 19.01 -7.62 -22.76
N ILE A 419 19.84 -6.59 -22.98
CA ILE A 419 19.43 -5.20 -23.26
C ILE A 419 19.99 -4.69 -24.60
N SER A 420 20.56 -5.57 -25.42
CA SER A 420 21.27 -5.20 -26.66
C SER A 420 20.37 -4.44 -27.63
N LYS A 421 19.10 -4.85 -27.76
CA LYS A 421 18.12 -4.18 -28.63
C LYS A 421 17.76 -2.78 -28.14
N GLN A 422 17.62 -2.61 -26.83
CA GLN A 422 17.29 -1.32 -26.21
C GLN A 422 18.46 -0.33 -26.35
N LEU A 423 19.70 -0.81 -26.16
CA LEU A 423 20.91 -0.02 -26.39
C LEU A 423 21.08 0.36 -27.87
N GLN A 424 20.77 -0.56 -28.79
CA GLN A 424 20.81 -0.28 -30.23
C GLN A 424 19.74 0.74 -30.62
N PHE A 425 18.51 0.60 -30.12
CA PHE A 425 17.43 1.58 -30.32
C PHE A 425 17.86 3.00 -29.92
N LYS A 426 18.45 3.16 -28.73
CA LYS A 426 18.92 4.45 -28.22
C LYS A 426 19.96 5.10 -29.16
N LYS A 427 20.86 4.28 -29.73
CA LYS A 427 21.87 4.73 -30.69
C LYS A 427 21.23 5.13 -32.02
N ASP A 428 20.36 4.28 -32.58
CA ASP A 428 19.74 4.50 -33.89
C ASP A 428 18.88 5.76 -33.93
N HIS A 429 18.22 6.09 -32.80
CA HIS A 429 17.36 7.27 -32.68
C HIS A 429 18.12 8.53 -32.24
N ASN A 430 19.45 8.46 -32.08
CA ASN A 430 20.29 9.58 -31.61
C ASN A 430 19.73 10.23 -30.33
N CYS A 431 19.26 9.42 -29.39
CA CYS A 431 18.63 9.93 -28.17
C CYS A 431 19.66 10.71 -27.33
N LYS A 432 19.20 11.78 -26.70
CA LYS A 432 19.97 12.66 -25.81
C LYS A 432 20.46 11.90 -24.58
N SER A 433 21.44 12.47 -23.86
CA SER A 433 21.97 11.87 -22.64
C SER A 433 21.03 12.04 -21.45
N PHE A 434 21.21 11.23 -20.41
CA PHE A 434 20.44 11.38 -19.18
C PHE A 434 20.80 12.66 -18.43
N LYS A 435 22.07 13.07 -18.46
CA LYS A 435 22.48 14.42 -18.06
C LYS A 435 21.65 15.52 -18.71
N TRP A 436 21.42 15.47 -20.03
CA TRP A 436 20.55 16.45 -20.69
C TRP A 436 19.13 16.41 -20.12
N PHE A 437 18.58 15.23 -19.89
CA PHE A 437 17.25 15.06 -19.30
C PHE A 437 17.18 15.69 -17.89
N MET A 438 18.18 15.45 -17.04
CA MET A 438 18.25 16.04 -15.70
C MET A 438 18.39 17.57 -15.73
N GLU A 439 19.16 18.13 -16.65
CA GLU A 439 19.40 19.58 -16.72
C GLU A 439 18.23 20.35 -17.37
N ASN A 440 17.49 19.72 -18.28
CA ASN A 440 16.49 20.41 -19.11
C ASN A 440 15.04 20.05 -18.76
N VAL A 441 14.80 18.83 -18.26
CA VAL A 441 13.46 18.31 -17.98
C VAL A 441 13.25 18.15 -16.49
N ALA A 442 14.14 17.41 -15.81
CA ALA A 442 13.99 16.99 -14.41
C ALA A 442 14.85 17.80 -13.43
N TYR A 443 15.03 19.09 -13.70
CA TYR A 443 15.98 19.96 -12.98
C TYR A 443 15.69 20.06 -11.47
N GLU A 444 14.42 20.00 -11.08
CA GLU A 444 13.97 20.06 -9.68
C GLU A 444 14.25 18.78 -8.89
N VAL A 445 14.63 17.67 -9.56
CA VAL A 445 14.95 16.43 -8.86
C VAL A 445 16.14 16.66 -7.94
N TYR A 446 17.16 17.43 -8.35
CA TYR A 446 18.31 17.71 -7.49
C TYR A 446 17.99 18.56 -6.26
N ASP A 447 16.93 19.37 -6.31
CA ASP A 447 16.52 20.20 -5.16
C ASP A 447 15.95 19.35 -4.02
N LYS A 448 15.35 18.20 -4.36
CA LYS A 448 14.70 17.29 -3.40
C LYS A 448 15.52 16.03 -3.13
N PHE A 449 16.22 15.55 -4.14
CA PHE A 449 17.02 14.33 -4.16
C PHE A 449 18.38 14.66 -4.79
N PRO A 450 19.28 15.34 -4.05
CA PRO A 450 20.58 15.74 -4.59
C PRO A 450 21.44 14.53 -4.92
N LYS A 451 22.55 14.80 -5.62
CA LYS A 451 23.55 13.78 -5.99
C LYS A 451 24.00 12.99 -4.75
N LEU A 452 23.89 11.67 -4.84
CA LEU A 452 24.23 10.79 -3.71
C LEU A 452 25.75 10.55 -3.65
N PRO A 453 26.41 10.80 -2.49
CA PRO A 453 27.79 10.42 -2.29
C PRO A 453 27.95 8.89 -2.33
N PRO A 454 29.06 8.36 -2.85
CA PRO A 454 29.29 6.91 -2.90
C PRO A 454 29.21 6.26 -1.52
N ASN A 455 28.79 5.00 -1.48
CA ASN A 455 28.83 4.19 -0.27
C ASN A 455 30.28 3.89 0.14
N LYS A 456 30.62 4.14 1.41
CA LYS A 456 31.83 3.54 2.03
C LYS A 456 31.64 2.03 2.16
N ALA A 457 30.45 1.61 2.59
CA ALA A 457 30.08 0.20 2.73
C ALA A 457 28.56 0.04 2.84
N TRP A 458 28.04 -1.18 2.62
CA TRP A 458 26.62 -1.52 2.74
C TRP A 458 26.41 -2.98 3.13
N GLY A 459 25.25 -3.34 3.68
CA GLY A 459 24.91 -4.68 4.14
C GLY A 459 24.27 -4.68 5.53
N GLU A 460 24.41 -5.79 6.24
CA GLU A 460 23.92 -5.94 7.61
C GLU A 460 24.87 -5.27 8.62
N VAL A 461 24.31 -4.59 9.63
CA VAL A 461 25.07 -4.06 10.76
C VAL A 461 25.03 -5.06 11.91
N LYS A 462 26.15 -5.79 12.12
CA LYS A 462 26.27 -6.85 13.15
C LYS A 462 26.83 -6.30 14.46
N GLU A 463 26.33 -6.83 15.58
CA GLU A 463 26.74 -6.39 16.92
C GLU A 463 28.19 -6.81 17.25
N LYS A 464 28.65 -8.00 16.84
CA LYS A 464 30.05 -8.46 17.00
C LYS A 464 30.32 -9.73 16.15
N GLU A 465 31.58 -9.96 15.76
CA GLU A 465 32.03 -11.21 15.14
C GLU A 465 31.63 -12.44 16.01
N GLY A 466 30.89 -13.38 15.41
CA GLY A 466 30.38 -14.59 16.06
C GLY A 466 28.96 -14.50 16.65
N GLN A 467 28.33 -13.32 16.71
CA GLN A 467 26.92 -13.18 17.14
C GLN A 467 25.98 -13.07 15.94
N GLN A 468 24.88 -13.82 15.95
CA GLN A 468 23.83 -13.78 14.91
C GLN A 468 22.80 -12.67 15.20
N ARG A 469 23.26 -11.47 15.56
CA ARG A 469 22.41 -10.32 15.91
C ARG A 469 22.75 -9.10 15.04
N CYS A 470 21.73 -8.56 14.38
CA CYS A 470 21.81 -7.50 13.39
C CYS A 470 20.88 -6.34 13.76
N TRP A 471 21.24 -5.11 13.38
CA TRP A 471 20.28 -4.01 13.38
C TRP A 471 19.10 -4.36 12.48
N ASP A 472 17.90 -4.04 12.95
CA ASP A 472 16.67 -4.32 12.24
C ASP A 472 15.71 -3.16 12.47
N THR A 473 15.02 -2.72 11.41
CA THR A 473 14.00 -1.68 11.54
C THR A 473 12.74 -2.18 12.23
N LEU A 474 12.59 -3.48 12.49
CA LEU A 474 11.43 -4.15 13.09
C LEU A 474 10.11 -3.78 12.42
N GLY A 475 10.14 -3.49 11.12
CA GLY A 475 8.99 -2.98 10.37
C GLY A 475 8.55 -1.56 10.75
N GLN A 476 9.30 -0.83 11.59
CA GLN A 476 8.95 0.50 12.05
C GLN A 476 8.93 1.53 10.91
N SER A 477 8.08 2.55 11.06
CA SER A 477 7.90 3.61 10.08
C SER A 477 8.98 4.71 10.20
N ALA A 478 9.19 5.45 9.12
CA ALA A 478 10.11 6.60 9.07
C ALA A 478 9.66 7.82 9.91
N GLY A 479 8.60 7.68 10.72
CA GLY A 479 8.11 8.71 11.64
C GLY A 479 8.94 8.85 12.93
N GLY A 480 10.07 8.15 13.05
CA GLY A 480 10.90 8.12 14.26
C GLY A 480 10.81 6.81 15.04
N GLY A 481 10.43 5.70 14.41
CA GLY A 481 10.46 4.40 15.07
C GLY A 481 11.88 3.99 15.48
N ALA A 482 12.02 3.30 16.61
CA ALA A 482 13.33 2.89 17.13
C ALA A 482 13.92 1.73 16.32
N ILE A 483 15.23 1.77 16.08
CA ILE A 483 15.98 0.63 15.52
C ILE A 483 16.18 -0.40 16.62
N GLY A 484 15.82 -1.64 16.31
CA GLY A 484 16.00 -2.78 17.18
C GLY A 484 17.18 -3.65 16.77
N VAL A 485 17.33 -4.75 17.50
CA VAL A 485 18.26 -5.82 17.18
C VAL A 485 17.46 -7.10 16.98
N TYR A 486 17.71 -7.81 15.88
CA TYR A 486 17.06 -9.07 15.54
C TYR A 486 18.08 -10.12 15.08
N TYR A 487 17.63 -11.36 14.87
CA TYR A 487 18.49 -12.39 14.27
C TYR A 487 18.91 -11.98 12.85
N CYS A 488 20.20 -12.11 12.54
CA CYS A 488 20.73 -11.84 11.20
C CYS A 488 20.19 -12.85 10.19
N HIS A 489 19.39 -12.43 9.21
CA HIS A 489 18.75 -13.36 8.27
C HIS A 489 19.28 -13.28 6.83
N SER A 490 20.16 -12.34 6.51
CA SER A 490 20.81 -12.17 5.19
C SER A 490 19.86 -12.02 4.01
N GLY A 491 18.59 -11.70 4.30
CA GLY A 491 17.52 -11.47 3.32
C GLY A 491 17.39 -10.01 2.88
N GLY A 492 18.29 -9.13 3.33
CA GLY A 492 18.20 -7.69 3.06
C GLY A 492 17.01 -7.04 3.77
N GLY A 493 16.20 -6.27 3.05
CA GLY A 493 14.99 -5.65 3.58
C GLY A 493 15.26 -4.78 4.80
N ASN A 494 14.63 -5.10 5.94
CA ASN A 494 14.75 -4.38 7.21
C ASN A 494 16.16 -4.39 7.81
N GLN A 495 17.06 -5.26 7.32
CA GLN A 495 18.45 -5.38 7.79
C GLN A 495 19.48 -4.84 6.78
N LEU A 496 19.04 -4.20 5.69
CA LEU A 496 19.93 -3.68 4.64
C LEU A 496 20.25 -2.19 4.82
N PHE A 497 21.43 -1.90 5.39
CA PHE A 497 21.89 -0.53 5.60
C PHE A 497 23.02 -0.16 4.63
N ARG A 498 23.16 1.14 4.36
CA ARG A 498 24.31 1.72 3.64
C ARG A 498 24.88 2.87 4.45
N ILE A 499 26.20 3.04 4.41
CA ILE A 499 26.86 4.25 4.91
C ILE A 499 27.61 4.93 3.76
N ASN A 500 27.37 6.22 3.56
CA ASN A 500 28.00 6.99 2.50
C ASN A 500 29.31 7.66 2.95
N THR A 501 30.08 8.17 1.99
CA THR A 501 31.35 8.87 2.21
C THR A 501 31.23 10.17 3.01
N LYS A 502 30.02 10.69 3.18
CA LYS A 502 29.69 11.89 3.96
C LYS A 502 29.03 11.59 5.32
N GLY A 503 29.07 10.33 5.75
CA GLY A 503 28.65 9.92 7.09
C GLY A 503 27.15 9.77 7.28
N GLN A 504 26.36 9.67 6.22
CA GLN A 504 24.94 9.34 6.34
C GLN A 504 24.75 7.81 6.31
N ILE A 505 24.01 7.28 7.29
CA ILE A 505 23.50 5.90 7.25
C ILE A 505 22.06 5.93 6.76
N GLY A 506 21.74 5.10 5.77
CA GLY A 506 20.40 4.98 5.25
C GLY A 506 19.97 3.55 4.92
N LEU A 507 18.66 3.38 4.79
CA LEU A 507 17.97 2.17 4.31
C LEU A 507 16.78 2.66 3.49
N GLY A 508 16.68 2.25 2.23
CA GLY A 508 15.64 2.85 1.39
C GLY A 508 15.85 4.37 1.25
N GLU A 509 14.74 5.12 1.23
CA GLU A 509 14.68 6.59 1.32
C GLU A 509 14.87 7.14 2.75
N ARG A 510 15.15 6.27 3.72
CA ARG A 510 15.15 6.58 5.15
C ARG A 510 16.58 6.65 5.67
N CYS A 511 16.77 7.43 6.73
CA CYS A 511 18.04 7.67 7.38
C CYS A 511 17.98 7.29 8.86
N ILE A 512 19.16 7.00 9.42
CA ILE A 512 19.33 6.61 10.81
C ILE A 512 19.92 7.78 11.59
N GLU A 513 19.18 8.23 12.60
CA GLU A 513 19.53 9.37 13.45
C GLU A 513 19.47 8.97 14.93
N ALA A 514 20.29 9.60 15.76
CA ALA A 514 20.23 9.43 17.21
C ALA A 514 19.35 10.53 17.82
N GLN A 515 18.46 10.16 18.73
CA GLN A 515 17.64 11.12 19.48
C GLN A 515 17.76 10.84 20.98
N ASN A 516 17.90 11.90 21.79
CA ASN A 516 17.95 11.83 23.26
C ASN A 516 19.09 10.94 23.82
N GLY A 517 20.18 10.76 23.07
CA GLY A 517 21.44 10.21 23.55
C GLY A 517 21.63 8.72 23.41
N ASP A 518 20.58 7.91 23.62
CA ASP A 518 20.77 6.46 23.81
C ASP A 518 20.01 5.57 22.81
N THR A 519 19.17 6.14 21.93
CA THR A 519 18.34 5.36 20.98
C THR A 519 18.50 5.84 19.54
N LEU A 520 18.60 4.88 18.62
CA LEU A 520 18.64 5.13 17.17
C LEU A 520 17.24 5.04 16.60
N HIS A 521 16.91 5.95 15.69
CA HIS A 521 15.59 6.08 15.09
C HIS A 521 15.68 6.08 13.57
N ILE A 522 14.68 5.49 12.93
CA ILE A 522 14.49 5.59 11.50
C ILE A 522 13.65 6.84 11.17
N ARG A 523 14.19 7.71 10.32
CA ARG A 523 13.56 8.97 9.91
C ARG A 523 13.61 9.14 8.41
N TYR A 524 12.80 10.07 7.89
CA TYR A 524 13.03 10.57 6.54
C TYR A 524 14.38 11.28 6.48
N CYS A 525 15.17 10.99 5.46
CA CYS A 525 16.45 11.65 5.28
C CYS A 525 16.26 13.17 5.12
N GLU A 526 17.13 13.94 5.74
CA GLU A 526 17.34 15.33 5.33
C GLU A 526 17.73 15.40 3.84
N VAL A 527 17.41 16.53 3.20
CA VAL A 527 17.71 16.74 1.78
C VAL A 527 19.20 16.54 1.51
N GLN A 528 20.07 17.07 2.38
CA GLN A 528 21.51 16.90 2.23
C GLN A 528 21.94 15.49 2.66
N PRO A 529 22.67 14.74 1.82
CA PRO A 529 23.04 13.36 2.09
C PRO A 529 24.28 13.27 3.00
N VAL A 530 24.27 14.03 4.10
CA VAL A 530 25.34 14.11 5.10
C VAL A 530 24.84 13.53 6.41
N GLY A 531 25.74 13.04 7.25
CA GLY A 531 25.34 12.57 8.57
C GLY A 531 26.51 12.49 9.54
N PRO A 532 26.20 12.36 10.83
CA PRO A 532 27.19 12.34 11.91
C PRO A 532 27.81 10.94 12.12
N TRP A 533 27.95 10.11 11.09
CA TRP A 533 28.51 8.77 11.22
C TRP A 533 29.89 8.65 10.59
N ASP A 534 30.79 7.92 11.25
CA ASP A 534 32.04 7.48 10.65
C ASP A 534 32.15 5.97 10.69
N TYR A 535 32.73 5.41 9.63
CA TYR A 535 33.02 3.99 9.51
C TYR A 535 34.44 3.85 9.00
N ASN A 536 35.27 3.15 9.77
CA ASN A 536 36.69 3.03 9.55
C ASN A 536 37.11 1.65 9.02
N GLU A 537 38.38 1.53 8.63
CA GLU A 537 38.94 0.29 8.06
C GLU A 537 38.95 -0.90 9.02
N SER A 538 38.79 -0.66 10.33
CA SER A 538 38.66 -1.69 11.37
C SER A 538 37.22 -2.17 11.55
N ASN A 539 36.31 -1.84 10.63
CA ASN A 539 34.89 -2.18 10.65
C ASN A 539 34.12 -1.61 11.86
N VAL A 540 34.59 -0.50 12.43
CA VAL A 540 33.96 0.16 13.57
C VAL A 540 33.08 1.30 13.08
N LEU A 541 31.80 1.26 13.47
CA LEU A 541 30.84 2.32 13.24
C LEU A 541 30.81 3.26 14.45
N LYS A 542 31.02 4.57 14.23
CA LYS A 542 31.05 5.59 15.27
C LYS A 542 30.05 6.69 14.97
N TYR A 543 29.36 7.17 16.01
CA TYR A 543 28.56 8.37 15.96
C TYR A 543 29.43 9.57 16.40
N LEU A 544 29.38 10.67 15.65
CA LEU A 544 30.17 11.89 15.83
C LEU A 544 29.30 13.11 16.20
N GLY A 545 28.00 12.91 16.43
CA GLY A 545 27.08 14.01 16.71
C GLY A 545 27.20 14.50 18.16
N ILE A 546 27.16 15.82 18.34
CA ILE A 546 27.21 16.46 19.67
C ILE A 546 25.78 16.66 20.19
N HIS A 547 25.45 16.08 21.34
CA HIS A 547 24.17 16.34 22.03
C HIS A 547 24.44 16.89 23.44
N ASN A 548 24.01 18.12 23.72
CA ASN A 548 24.09 18.79 25.03
C ASN A 548 25.49 18.84 25.70
N GLY A 549 26.55 19.09 24.93
CA GLY A 549 27.88 19.35 25.51
C GLY A 549 28.57 18.15 26.17
N THR A 550 27.96 16.97 26.11
CA THR A 550 28.58 15.69 26.44
C THR A 550 28.96 14.97 25.15
N ASP A 551 30.24 14.60 25.05
CA ASP A 551 30.76 13.65 24.08
C ASP A 551 30.07 12.30 24.35
N MET A 552 28.98 12.02 23.65
CA MET A 552 28.15 10.85 23.91
C MET A 552 28.51 9.71 22.97
N LEU A 553 28.81 8.56 23.59
CA LEU A 553 29.14 7.24 23.04
C LEU A 553 30.54 7.05 22.44
N SER A 554 31.50 6.76 23.32
CA SER A 554 32.60 5.83 23.02
C SER A 554 32.17 4.35 23.00
N MET A 555 30.86 4.05 22.94
CA MET A 555 30.30 2.71 23.20
C MET A 555 29.37 2.21 22.09
N LEU A 556 29.89 2.04 20.88
CA LEU A 556 29.38 1.01 19.96
C LEU A 556 30.59 0.28 19.37
N LYS A 557 30.99 -0.84 19.98
CA LYS A 557 31.88 -1.82 19.35
C LYS A 557 31.05 -2.77 18.49
N SER A 558 30.31 -2.22 17.52
CA SER A 558 29.65 -3.03 16.49
C SER A 558 30.66 -3.36 15.40
N VAL A 559 30.83 -4.64 15.09
CA VAL A 559 31.59 -5.08 13.92
C VAL A 559 30.62 -5.11 12.75
N ALA A 560 30.55 -4.04 11.97
CA ALA A 560 29.71 -4.05 10.79
C ALA A 560 30.42 -4.83 9.67
N TYR A 561 29.91 -6.01 9.33
CA TYR A 561 30.26 -6.70 8.08
C TYR A 561 29.47 -6.08 6.93
N LEU A 562 29.76 -4.81 6.68
CA LEU A 562 29.30 -4.16 5.48
C LEU A 562 30.20 -4.69 4.36
N HIS A 563 29.60 -5.29 3.34
CA HIS A 563 30.33 -5.83 2.20
C HIS A 563 31.13 -4.68 1.57
N LYS A 564 32.46 -4.80 1.57
CA LYS A 564 33.30 -4.01 0.67
C LYS A 564 32.91 -4.37 -0.77
N PRO A 565 32.97 -3.43 -1.74
CA PRO A 565 32.70 -3.75 -3.14
C PRO A 565 33.52 -4.99 -3.54
N LEU A 566 32.80 -6.04 -3.95
CA LEU A 566 33.36 -7.35 -4.27
C LEU A 566 34.40 -7.21 -5.39
N LYS A 567 35.63 -7.63 -5.09
CA LYS A 567 36.55 -8.16 -6.09
C LYS A 567 36.52 -9.69 -5.98
N ASP A 568 36.16 -10.32 -7.09
CA ASP A 568 36.41 -11.70 -7.51
C ASP A 568 36.26 -12.83 -6.46
N ILE A 569 35.16 -13.57 -6.54
CA ILE A 569 34.98 -14.89 -5.91
C ILE A 569 34.70 -15.91 -7.01
N ASP A 570 35.42 -17.04 -6.96
CA ASP A 570 35.35 -18.12 -7.95
C ASP A 570 34.04 -18.93 -7.83
N SER A 571 33.57 -19.40 -8.99
CA SER A 571 32.21 -19.86 -9.31
C SER A 571 31.83 -21.26 -8.76
N GLY A 572 32.79 -22.04 -8.26
CA GLY A 572 32.57 -23.45 -7.86
C GLY A 572 31.91 -23.67 -6.50
N ASP A 573 32.16 -22.81 -5.51
CA ASP A 573 31.68 -23.01 -4.14
C ASP A 573 30.21 -22.57 -3.93
N LEU A 574 29.65 -21.82 -4.89
CA LEU A 574 28.28 -21.30 -4.81
C LEU A 574 27.20 -22.36 -5.02
N GLU A 575 27.50 -23.46 -5.71
CA GLU A 575 26.49 -24.45 -6.12
C GLU A 575 26.10 -25.38 -4.96
N ILE A 576 27.08 -25.79 -4.16
CA ILE A 576 26.88 -26.64 -2.97
C ILE A 576 26.11 -25.89 -1.86
N VAL A 577 26.30 -24.58 -1.74
CA VAL A 577 25.59 -23.74 -0.77
C VAL A 577 24.13 -23.49 -1.20
N LYS A 578 23.86 -23.37 -2.51
CA LYS A 578 22.50 -23.19 -3.07
C LYS A 578 21.60 -24.39 -2.78
N GLU A 579 22.11 -25.62 -2.94
CA GLU A 579 21.32 -26.83 -2.66
C GLU A 579 20.92 -26.91 -1.19
N LYS A 580 21.85 -26.61 -0.28
CA LYS A 580 21.58 -26.63 1.17
C LYS A 580 20.56 -25.58 1.62
N ILE A 581 20.57 -24.38 1.04
CA ILE A 581 19.61 -23.32 1.41
C ILE A 581 18.20 -23.66 0.90
N SER A 582 18.08 -24.16 -0.34
CA SER A 582 16.79 -24.58 -0.90
C SER A 582 16.15 -25.72 -0.09
N GLU A 583 16.96 -26.62 0.45
CA GLU A 583 16.47 -27.70 1.32
C GLU A 583 15.92 -27.14 2.64
N ILE A 584 16.64 -26.21 3.28
CA ILE A 584 16.21 -25.54 4.53
C ILE A 584 14.93 -24.71 4.34
N GLU A 585 14.79 -24.01 3.21
CA GLU A 585 13.61 -23.17 2.93
C GLU A 585 12.35 -24.02 2.68
N ARG A 586 12.50 -25.14 1.96
CA ARG A 586 11.41 -26.11 1.77
C ARG A 586 10.96 -26.70 3.11
N GLU A 587 11.91 -27.05 3.98
CA GLU A 587 11.62 -27.54 5.33
C GLU A 587 10.85 -26.51 6.17
N LYS A 588 11.24 -25.23 6.14
CA LYS A 588 10.53 -24.15 6.86
C LYS A 588 9.10 -23.94 6.34
N ALA A 589 8.89 -23.94 5.03
CA ALA A 589 7.56 -23.76 4.45
C ALA A 589 6.62 -24.94 4.78
N GLU A 590 7.15 -26.16 4.78
CA GLU A 590 6.42 -27.34 5.24
C GLU A 590 6.09 -27.26 6.74
N GLU A 591 7.03 -26.78 7.58
CA GLU A 591 6.83 -26.58 9.01
C GLU A 591 5.74 -25.52 9.31
N GLU A 592 5.75 -24.37 8.62
CA GLU A 592 4.73 -23.33 8.78
C GLU A 592 3.34 -23.81 8.35
N ARG A 593 3.26 -24.52 7.22
CA ARG A 593 2.00 -25.11 6.74
C ARG A 593 1.48 -26.17 7.70
N ALA A 594 2.35 -27.00 8.27
CA ALA A 594 2.00 -27.97 9.29
C ALA A 594 1.51 -27.28 10.58
N LYS A 595 2.15 -26.18 10.99
CA LYS A 595 1.75 -25.39 12.15
C LYS A 595 0.36 -24.78 11.97
N LEU A 596 0.08 -24.15 10.82
CA LEU A 596 -1.25 -23.59 10.53
C LEU A 596 -2.33 -24.68 10.48
N ALA A 597 -2.04 -25.82 9.84
CA ALA A 597 -2.96 -26.96 9.81
C ALA A 597 -3.26 -27.47 11.23
N SER A 598 -2.24 -27.53 12.10
CA SER A 598 -2.41 -27.87 13.51
C SER A 598 -3.27 -26.85 14.27
N SER A 599 -3.06 -25.55 14.07
CA SER A 599 -3.88 -24.49 14.69
C SER A 599 -5.35 -24.57 14.27
N VAL A 600 -5.63 -24.76 12.98
CA VAL A 600 -6.99 -24.96 12.46
C VAL A 600 -7.63 -26.20 13.06
N GLN A 601 -6.89 -27.29 13.19
CA GLN A 601 -7.38 -28.52 13.83
C GLN A 601 -7.74 -28.29 15.30
N LYS A 602 -6.91 -27.57 16.09
CA LYS A 602 -7.22 -27.25 17.49
C LYS A 602 -8.52 -26.46 17.63
N VAL A 603 -8.75 -25.47 16.75
CA VAL A 603 -10.00 -24.69 16.75
C VAL A 603 -11.20 -25.56 16.40
N ALA A 604 -11.05 -26.47 15.44
CA ALA A 604 -12.10 -27.42 15.09
C ALA A 604 -12.42 -28.38 16.23
N GLU A 605 -11.40 -28.92 16.91
CA GLU A 605 -11.54 -29.78 18.09
C GLU A 605 -12.21 -29.04 19.26
N ALA A 606 -11.78 -27.80 19.53
CA ALA A 606 -12.38 -26.94 20.56
C ALA A 606 -13.86 -26.65 20.26
N ASN A 607 -14.22 -26.48 18.99
CA ASN A 607 -15.61 -26.34 18.57
C ASN A 607 -16.38 -27.67 18.57
N GLY A 608 -15.69 -28.81 18.49
CA GLY A 608 -16.32 -30.14 18.51
C GLY A 608 -16.77 -30.62 19.89
N VAL A 609 -16.40 -29.93 20.97
CA VAL A 609 -16.77 -30.35 22.33
C VAL A 609 -18.23 -30.01 22.66
N ASP A 610 -18.91 -30.90 23.40
CA ASP A 610 -20.29 -30.70 23.83
C ASP A 610 -20.41 -29.60 24.90
N ASP A 611 -19.49 -29.56 25.85
CA ASP A 611 -19.47 -28.61 26.95
C ASP A 611 -18.03 -28.14 27.24
N PRO A 612 -17.64 -26.92 26.78
CA PRO A 612 -16.33 -26.35 27.02
C PRO A 612 -15.96 -26.22 28.50
N MET A 613 -16.95 -26.10 29.40
CA MET A 613 -16.76 -25.97 30.85
C MET A 613 -16.69 -27.31 31.60
N ALA A 614 -16.99 -28.45 30.96
CA ALA A 614 -16.93 -29.76 31.61
C ALA A 614 -15.64 -30.02 32.42
N PRO A 615 -14.43 -29.62 31.95
CA PRO A 615 -13.19 -29.82 32.69
C PRO A 615 -13.03 -28.99 33.98
N PHE A 616 -13.91 -28.02 34.25
CA PHE A 616 -13.76 -27.04 35.34
C PHE A 616 -14.92 -27.03 36.33
N PRO A 617 -15.23 -28.15 37.02
CA PRO A 617 -16.37 -28.22 37.94
C PRO A 617 -16.28 -27.20 39.09
N ALA A 618 -15.06 -26.87 39.54
CA ALA A 618 -14.82 -25.86 40.58
C ALA A 618 -15.18 -24.42 40.14
N PHE A 619 -15.26 -24.16 38.84
CA PHE A 619 -15.58 -22.85 38.28
C PHE A 619 -17.05 -22.73 37.84
N ARG A 620 -17.88 -23.74 38.09
CA ARG A 620 -19.33 -23.70 37.82
C ARG A 620 -20.14 -22.90 38.83
N LYS A 621 -19.54 -22.45 39.93
CA LYS A 621 -20.22 -21.66 40.96
C LYS A 621 -19.35 -20.50 41.44
N PHE A 622 -19.94 -19.31 41.53
CA PHE A 622 -19.36 -18.14 42.18
C PHE A 622 -20.18 -17.80 43.43
N ASP A 623 -19.58 -17.98 44.60
CA ASP A 623 -20.21 -17.77 45.92
C ASP A 623 -19.37 -16.80 46.76
N ARG A 624 -19.40 -15.50 46.40
CA ARG A 624 -18.59 -14.45 47.01
C ARG A 624 -19.30 -13.10 46.94
N ASN A 625 -18.98 -12.20 47.87
CA ASN A 625 -19.46 -10.81 47.89
C ASN A 625 -20.99 -10.66 47.80
N GLY A 626 -21.71 -11.59 48.45
CA GLY A 626 -23.17 -11.61 48.47
C GLY A 626 -23.82 -12.09 47.17
N LEU A 627 -23.09 -12.77 46.29
CA LEU A 627 -23.60 -13.38 45.07
C LEU A 627 -23.47 -14.90 45.14
N CYS A 628 -24.49 -15.62 44.64
CA CYS A 628 -24.47 -17.07 44.48
C CYS A 628 -24.92 -17.42 43.05
N ILE A 629 -23.95 -17.46 42.13
CA ILE A 629 -24.19 -17.61 40.69
C ILE A 629 -23.67 -18.96 40.20
N THR A 630 -24.47 -19.70 39.45
CA THR A 630 -24.07 -20.93 38.76
C THR A 630 -23.83 -20.65 37.27
N PHE A 631 -22.91 -21.39 36.66
CA PHE A 631 -22.50 -21.22 35.27
C PHE A 631 -22.71 -22.48 34.43
N GLU A 632 -23.22 -22.25 33.22
CA GLU A 632 -23.35 -23.25 32.17
C GLU A 632 -22.89 -22.67 30.82
N THR A 633 -22.39 -23.52 29.93
CA THR A 633 -22.15 -23.14 28.53
C THR A 633 -23.18 -23.78 27.61
N LYS A 634 -23.70 -23.00 26.67
CA LYS A 634 -24.60 -23.47 25.63
C LYS A 634 -24.18 -22.95 24.26
N ARG A 635 -24.39 -23.75 23.22
CA ARG A 635 -24.35 -23.26 21.82
C ARG A 635 -25.59 -22.44 21.53
N ILE A 636 -25.51 -21.48 20.63
CA ILE A 636 -26.69 -20.69 20.22
C ILE A 636 -27.90 -21.57 19.82
N LYS A 637 -27.65 -22.68 19.12
CA LYS A 637 -28.69 -23.63 18.69
C LYS A 637 -29.44 -24.31 19.85
N ASP A 638 -28.87 -24.30 21.05
CA ASP A 638 -29.39 -24.97 22.26
C ASP A 638 -29.90 -23.96 23.31
N ILE A 639 -29.99 -22.67 22.95
CA ILE A 639 -30.47 -21.58 23.80
C ILE A 639 -31.91 -21.24 23.42
N ASP A 640 -32.78 -21.13 24.43
CA ASP A 640 -34.17 -20.73 24.22
C ASP A 640 -34.26 -19.27 23.75
N GLN A 641 -35.22 -18.98 22.86
CA GLN A 641 -35.39 -17.64 22.29
C GLN A 641 -35.54 -16.56 23.37
N GLN A 642 -36.20 -16.86 24.50
CA GLN A 642 -36.34 -15.90 25.62
C GLN A 642 -34.98 -15.47 26.19
N ILE A 643 -33.99 -16.36 26.22
CA ILE A 643 -32.64 -16.06 26.70
C ILE A 643 -31.87 -15.25 25.65
N VAL A 644 -32.08 -15.53 24.36
CA VAL A 644 -31.52 -14.72 23.26
C VAL A 644 -32.05 -13.29 23.34
N ASP A 645 -33.37 -13.12 23.46
CA ASP A 645 -34.03 -11.82 23.57
C ASP A 645 -33.58 -11.06 24.81
N TRP A 646 -33.48 -11.74 25.96
CA TRP A 646 -32.93 -11.16 27.19
C TRP A 646 -31.46 -10.74 27.04
N SER A 647 -30.63 -11.58 26.42
CA SER A 647 -29.21 -11.29 26.22
C SER A 647 -29.03 -10.07 25.32
N PHE A 648 -29.83 -10.00 24.25
CA PHE A 648 -29.87 -8.87 23.34
C PHE A 648 -30.31 -7.59 24.06
N GLN A 649 -31.42 -7.63 24.81
CA GLN A 649 -31.91 -6.47 25.55
C GLN A 649 -30.92 -5.99 26.61
N LEU A 650 -30.29 -6.91 27.35
CA LEU A 650 -29.25 -6.56 28.33
C LEU A 650 -28.03 -5.91 27.66
N THR A 651 -27.65 -6.38 26.47
CA THR A 651 -26.56 -5.77 25.69
C THR A 651 -26.95 -4.38 25.24
N LYS A 652 -28.17 -4.21 24.73
CA LYS A 652 -28.73 -2.92 24.31
C LYS A 652 -28.73 -1.92 25.46
N ASP A 653 -29.27 -2.30 26.62
CA ASP A 653 -29.33 -1.46 27.81
C ASP A 653 -27.94 -1.00 28.31
N ASN A 654 -26.91 -1.80 28.05
CA ASN A 654 -25.55 -1.54 28.51
C ASN A 654 -24.68 -0.81 27.49
N MET A 655 -24.92 -1.04 26.20
CA MET A 655 -23.99 -0.68 25.14
C MET A 655 -24.57 0.28 24.11
N GLN A 656 -25.90 0.40 23.96
CA GLN A 656 -26.52 1.20 22.89
C GLN A 656 -25.94 2.62 22.83
N THR A 657 -25.88 3.33 23.96
CA THR A 657 -25.30 4.69 24.00
C THR A 657 -23.85 4.73 23.53
N LEU A 658 -23.03 3.74 23.90
CA LEU A 658 -21.62 3.70 23.48
C LEU A 658 -21.49 3.43 21.97
N TYR A 659 -22.39 2.63 21.40
CA TYR A 659 -22.46 2.41 19.96
C TYR A 659 -22.97 3.66 19.23
N ASP A 660 -23.98 4.34 19.76
CA ASP A 660 -24.53 5.58 19.20
C ASP A 660 -23.52 6.74 19.23
N GLU A 661 -22.62 6.75 20.21
CA GLU A 661 -21.49 7.70 20.30
C GLU A 661 -20.29 7.31 19.43
N SER A 662 -20.31 6.13 18.81
CA SER A 662 -19.27 5.66 17.89
C SER A 662 -19.65 5.87 16.43
N GLU A 663 -18.69 5.69 15.53
CA GLU A 663 -18.88 5.68 14.08
C GLU A 663 -19.84 4.59 13.57
N TRP A 664 -20.20 3.61 14.43
CA TRP A 664 -21.01 2.46 14.03
C TRP A 664 -22.53 2.66 14.23
N GLY A 665 -22.94 3.40 15.26
CA GLY A 665 -24.33 3.47 15.71
C GLY A 665 -24.88 2.14 16.24
N TRP A 666 -25.97 2.16 17.00
CA TRP A 666 -26.66 0.94 17.41
C TRP A 666 -27.70 0.49 16.38
N LYS A 667 -27.64 -0.79 15.98
CA LYS A 667 -28.62 -1.41 15.08
C LYS A 667 -29.09 -2.74 15.65
N ASP A 668 -30.39 -2.83 15.92
CA ASP A 668 -31.00 -4.01 16.54
C ASP A 668 -30.77 -5.28 15.71
N ARG A 669 -30.93 -5.17 14.38
CA ARG A 669 -30.76 -6.31 13.46
C ARG A 669 -29.33 -6.82 13.45
N ASP A 670 -28.37 -5.94 13.18
CA ASP A 670 -26.95 -6.27 13.07
C ASP A 670 -26.44 -6.95 14.36
N LYS A 671 -26.79 -6.41 15.53
CA LYS A 671 -26.35 -6.99 16.80
C LYS A 671 -27.00 -8.32 17.11
N LEU A 672 -28.28 -8.50 16.75
CA LEU A 672 -28.97 -9.78 16.92
C LEU A 672 -28.38 -10.85 16.00
N GLU A 673 -28.01 -10.53 14.76
CA GLU A 673 -27.34 -11.46 13.84
C GLU A 673 -25.96 -11.90 14.37
N GLU A 674 -25.15 -10.96 14.89
CA GLU A 674 -23.86 -11.30 15.52
C GLU A 674 -24.04 -12.25 16.70
N MET A 675 -24.99 -11.96 17.58
CA MET A 675 -25.30 -12.77 18.75
C MET A 675 -25.85 -14.17 18.37
N THR A 676 -26.45 -14.30 17.18
CA THR A 676 -27.10 -15.55 16.74
C THR A 676 -26.29 -16.38 15.74
N ASP A 677 -25.03 -16.04 15.46
CA ASP A 677 -24.15 -16.84 14.59
C ASP A 677 -24.05 -18.29 15.07
N SER A 678 -24.20 -19.24 14.14
CA SER A 678 -24.13 -20.68 14.39
C SER A 678 -22.92 -21.17 15.21
N ARG A 679 -21.80 -20.45 15.19
CA ARG A 679 -20.56 -20.76 15.92
C ARG A 679 -20.54 -20.19 17.35
N ALA A 680 -21.50 -19.36 17.72
CA ALA A 680 -21.55 -18.69 19.02
C ALA A 680 -21.72 -19.69 20.18
N TRP A 681 -20.90 -19.48 21.21
CA TRP A 681 -21.08 -20.04 22.53
C TRP A 681 -21.52 -18.96 23.51
N TYR A 682 -22.37 -19.36 24.45
CA TYR A 682 -22.78 -18.54 25.58
C TYR A 682 -22.36 -19.19 26.88
N LEU A 683 -21.62 -18.45 27.70
CA LEU A 683 -21.42 -18.74 29.11
C LEU A 683 -22.50 -17.99 29.89
N LEU A 684 -23.51 -18.69 30.40
CA LEU A 684 -24.65 -18.11 31.12
C LEU A 684 -24.42 -18.20 32.63
N GLY A 685 -24.63 -17.10 33.35
CA GLY A 685 -24.65 -17.04 34.80
C GLY A 685 -26.07 -16.88 35.34
N ARG A 686 -26.49 -17.76 36.26
CA ARG A 686 -27.83 -17.77 36.88
C ARG A 686 -27.76 -17.66 38.39
N GLU A 687 -28.69 -16.92 38.99
CA GLU A 687 -28.95 -16.99 40.43
C GLU A 687 -29.86 -18.18 40.74
N GLN A 688 -29.72 -18.80 41.93
CA GLN A 688 -30.42 -20.00 42.42
C GLN A 688 -31.76 -20.37 41.72
N GLU A 689 -31.72 -21.28 40.74
CA GLU A 689 -32.88 -21.77 39.95
C GLU A 689 -33.70 -20.70 39.20
N GLY A 690 -33.12 -19.50 39.00
CA GLY A 690 -33.77 -18.35 38.36
C GLY A 690 -33.33 -18.05 36.92
N ASN A 691 -33.82 -16.90 36.44
CA ASN A 691 -33.47 -16.32 35.14
C ASN A 691 -31.96 -16.03 35.02
N PRO A 692 -31.41 -16.03 33.80
CA PRO A 692 -30.02 -15.62 33.61
C PRO A 692 -29.85 -14.15 34.02
N VAL A 693 -28.69 -13.83 34.61
CA VAL A 693 -28.37 -12.50 35.16
C VAL A 693 -27.03 -11.95 34.64
N ALA A 694 -26.24 -12.80 33.97
CA ALA A 694 -25.02 -12.43 33.27
C ALA A 694 -24.74 -13.39 32.13
N PHE A 695 -24.05 -12.94 31.07
CA PHE A 695 -23.56 -13.83 30.04
C PHE A 695 -22.23 -13.38 29.43
N ILE A 696 -21.51 -14.32 28.80
CA ILE A 696 -20.47 -14.02 27.81
C ILE A 696 -20.81 -14.72 26.49
N HIS A 697 -20.81 -13.95 25.39
CA HIS A 697 -20.82 -14.47 24.03
C HIS A 697 -19.37 -14.62 23.57
N PHE A 698 -18.95 -15.84 23.24
CA PHE A 698 -17.58 -16.13 22.81
C PHE A 698 -17.51 -17.17 21.69
N ARG A 699 -16.35 -17.24 21.01
CA ARG A 699 -16.08 -18.22 19.96
C ARG A 699 -14.64 -18.71 20.03
N PHE A 700 -14.41 -19.97 19.68
CA PHE A 700 -13.10 -20.45 19.27
C PHE A 700 -12.96 -20.17 17.78
N ASP A 701 -11.97 -19.37 17.39
CA ASP A 701 -11.80 -18.94 16.00
C ASP A 701 -10.32 -18.83 15.64
N MET A 702 -10.04 -18.69 14.35
CA MET A 702 -8.73 -18.29 13.83
C MET A 702 -8.72 -16.78 13.65
N GLU A 703 -7.82 -16.10 14.33
CA GLU A 703 -7.55 -14.68 14.11
C GLU A 703 -6.19 -14.55 13.42
N ASP A 704 -6.20 -14.15 12.15
CA ASP A 704 -5.03 -14.21 11.25
C ASP A 704 -4.48 -15.64 11.12
N THR A 705 -3.29 -15.92 11.66
CA THR A 705 -2.70 -17.28 11.71
C THR A 705 -2.70 -17.89 13.10
N GLU A 706 -3.39 -17.28 14.07
CA GLU A 706 -3.36 -17.68 15.48
C GLU A 706 -4.71 -18.24 15.93
N GLU A 707 -4.67 -19.37 16.65
CA GLU A 707 -5.85 -19.96 17.29
C GLU A 707 -6.23 -19.16 18.56
N VAL A 708 -7.46 -18.65 18.65
CA VAL A 708 -7.89 -17.75 19.72
C VAL A 708 -9.25 -18.12 20.31
N LEU A 709 -9.47 -17.73 21.57
CA LEU A 709 -10.81 -17.64 22.16
C LEU A 709 -11.22 -16.17 22.19
N TYR A 710 -12.17 -15.79 21.34
CA TYR A 710 -12.63 -14.42 21.21
C TYR A 710 -13.88 -14.18 22.07
N CYS A 711 -13.82 -13.19 22.97
CA CYS A 711 -14.94 -12.70 23.77
C CYS A 711 -15.60 -11.53 23.02
N TYR A 712 -16.77 -11.77 22.43
CA TYR A 712 -17.55 -10.78 21.68
C TYR A 712 -18.31 -9.86 22.61
N ASP A 713 -19.00 -10.42 23.61
CA ASP A 713 -19.70 -9.64 24.64
C ASP A 713 -19.51 -10.23 26.02
N ILE A 714 -19.40 -9.36 27.03
CA ILE A 714 -19.56 -9.71 28.44
C ILE A 714 -20.58 -8.75 29.05
N GLN A 715 -21.72 -9.29 29.49
CA GLN A 715 -22.83 -8.47 29.98
C GLN A 715 -23.29 -8.96 31.34
N LEU A 716 -23.45 -8.02 32.27
CA LEU A 716 -23.92 -8.27 33.64
C LEU A 716 -25.01 -7.26 33.97
N GLU A 717 -26.05 -7.72 34.66
CA GLU A 717 -27.02 -6.82 35.29
C GLU A 717 -26.35 -5.83 36.25
N LYS A 718 -26.88 -4.61 36.33
CA LYS A 718 -26.27 -3.49 37.08
C LYS A 718 -26.03 -3.83 38.56
N SER A 719 -26.92 -4.60 39.19
CA SER A 719 -26.86 -5.02 40.60
C SER A 719 -25.71 -5.99 40.94
N LEU A 720 -25.13 -6.64 39.92
CA LEU A 720 -24.07 -7.65 40.06
C LEU A 720 -22.66 -7.11 39.81
N ARG A 721 -22.57 -5.90 39.27
CA ARG A 721 -21.28 -5.27 38.94
C ARG A 721 -20.49 -4.94 40.20
N ARG A 722 -19.17 -4.79 40.04
CA ARG A 722 -18.22 -4.44 41.12
C ARG A 722 -18.12 -5.46 42.28
N LYS A 723 -18.75 -6.63 42.17
CA LYS A 723 -18.67 -7.73 43.15
C LYS A 723 -17.70 -8.86 42.75
N GLY A 724 -16.91 -8.67 41.68
CA GLY A 724 -15.89 -9.62 41.21
C GLY A 724 -16.38 -10.65 40.18
N LEU A 725 -17.69 -10.68 39.87
CA LEU A 725 -18.29 -11.63 38.94
C LEU A 725 -17.68 -11.57 37.53
N GLY A 726 -17.55 -10.38 36.94
CA GLY A 726 -16.96 -10.24 35.59
C GLY A 726 -15.51 -10.72 35.51
N LYS A 727 -14.71 -10.52 36.57
CA LYS A 727 -13.33 -11.06 36.63
C LYS A 727 -13.35 -12.59 36.65
N PHE A 728 -14.27 -13.18 37.41
CA PHE A 728 -14.42 -14.63 37.48
C PHE A 728 -14.85 -15.23 36.13
N MET A 729 -15.78 -14.59 35.42
CA MET A 729 -16.22 -15.04 34.10
C MET A 729 -15.09 -14.98 33.06
N MET A 730 -14.29 -13.91 33.05
CA MET A 730 -13.10 -13.86 32.17
C MET A 730 -12.04 -14.91 32.53
N GLN A 731 -11.89 -15.25 33.81
CA GLN A 731 -11.02 -16.35 34.23
C GLN A 731 -11.49 -17.70 33.68
N ILE A 732 -12.81 -17.92 33.55
CA ILE A 732 -13.36 -19.13 32.92
C ILE A 732 -12.93 -19.18 31.44
N LEU A 733 -13.01 -18.06 30.71
CA LEU A 733 -12.53 -17.99 29.32
C LEU A 733 -11.03 -18.25 29.20
N GLU A 734 -10.20 -17.68 30.09
CA GLU A 734 -8.76 -17.92 30.13
C GLU A 734 -8.43 -19.40 30.39
N LEU A 735 -9.19 -20.07 31.26
CA LEU A 735 -9.05 -21.50 31.52
C LEU A 735 -9.48 -22.35 30.32
N MET A 736 -10.59 -22.01 29.67
CA MET A 736 -11.04 -22.68 28.44
C MET A 736 -10.00 -22.54 27.33
N ALA A 737 -9.50 -21.33 27.09
CA ALA A 737 -8.44 -21.07 26.13
C ALA A 737 -7.19 -21.91 26.42
N HIS A 738 -6.76 -22.01 27.68
CA HIS A 738 -5.63 -22.85 28.08
C HIS A 738 -5.89 -24.34 27.83
N ARG A 739 -7.08 -24.84 28.18
CA ARG A 739 -7.43 -26.25 28.05
C ARG A 739 -7.56 -26.70 26.60
N TYR A 740 -8.10 -25.85 25.75
CA TYR A 740 -8.31 -26.15 24.33
C TYR A 740 -7.18 -25.63 23.43
N GLY A 741 -6.05 -25.23 24.02
CA GLY A 741 -4.81 -24.95 23.29
C GLY A 741 -4.84 -23.66 22.47
N MET A 742 -5.68 -22.69 22.83
CA MET A 742 -5.71 -21.37 22.20
C MET A 742 -4.52 -20.53 22.68
N LEU A 743 -3.92 -19.77 21.77
CA LEU A 743 -2.74 -18.95 22.07
C LEU A 743 -3.08 -17.72 22.91
N LYS A 744 -4.27 -17.15 22.71
CA LYS A 744 -4.72 -15.94 23.39
C LYS A 744 -6.23 -15.90 23.59
N VAL A 745 -6.65 -15.16 24.61
CA VAL A 745 -8.04 -14.66 24.72
C VAL A 745 -8.07 -13.24 24.18
N MET A 746 -9.03 -12.94 23.31
CA MET A 746 -9.17 -11.63 22.66
C MET A 746 -10.53 -11.00 22.95
N LEU A 747 -10.61 -9.67 22.89
CA LEU A 747 -11.84 -8.91 23.01
C LEU A 747 -11.70 -7.52 22.40
N THR A 748 -12.84 -6.88 22.09
CA THR A 748 -12.89 -5.49 21.64
C THR A 748 -13.58 -4.61 22.68
N THR A 749 -13.06 -3.39 22.91
CA THR A 749 -13.66 -2.41 23.82
C THR A 749 -13.61 -1.00 23.24
N PHE A 750 -14.62 -0.18 23.52
CA PHE A 750 -14.62 1.23 23.15
C PHE A 750 -13.63 2.04 24.00
N LYS A 751 -12.87 2.94 23.36
CA LYS A 751 -11.95 3.91 23.99
C LYS A 751 -12.70 4.87 24.92
N HIS A 752 -13.89 5.30 24.52
CA HIS A 752 -14.79 6.14 25.34
C HIS A 752 -15.53 5.37 26.44
N ASN A 753 -15.20 4.09 26.67
CA ASN A 753 -15.62 3.34 27.86
C ASN A 753 -14.44 3.16 28.85
N PRO A 754 -14.12 4.18 29.67
CA PRO A 754 -12.96 4.13 30.56
C PRO A 754 -13.08 3.05 31.65
N GLN A 755 -14.30 2.66 32.02
CA GLN A 755 -14.53 1.61 33.01
C GLN A 755 -14.15 0.23 32.46
N ALA A 756 -14.53 -0.06 31.21
CA ALA A 756 -14.13 -1.30 30.54
C ALA A 756 -12.63 -1.33 30.27
N CYS A 757 -12.05 -0.21 29.81
CA CYS A 757 -10.61 -0.09 29.59
C CYS A 757 -9.80 -0.35 30.87
N ASP A 758 -10.13 0.29 32.00
CA ASP A 758 -9.48 0.03 33.29
C ASP A 758 -9.64 -1.42 33.73
N PHE A 759 -10.84 -1.99 33.56
CA PHE A 759 -11.12 -3.37 33.92
C PHE A 759 -10.23 -4.36 33.15
N PHE A 760 -10.18 -4.28 31.82
CA PHE A 760 -9.41 -5.24 31.02
C PHE A 760 -7.90 -4.99 31.12
N ILE A 761 -7.44 -3.74 30.96
CA ILE A 761 -6.01 -3.42 30.90
C ILE A 761 -5.38 -3.45 32.30
N ASN A 762 -5.94 -2.70 33.25
CA ASN A 762 -5.29 -2.52 34.55
C ASN A 762 -5.62 -3.65 35.53
N LYS A 763 -6.87 -4.17 35.55
CA LYS A 763 -7.28 -5.21 36.50
C LYS A 763 -7.04 -6.63 36.00
N LEU A 764 -7.30 -6.91 34.72
CA LEU A 764 -7.14 -8.25 34.13
C LEU A 764 -5.82 -8.46 33.38
N LYS A 765 -5.05 -7.39 33.15
CA LYS A 765 -3.74 -7.39 32.49
C LYS A 765 -3.79 -7.83 31.03
N TYR A 766 -4.87 -7.50 30.33
CA TYR A 766 -4.92 -7.56 28.87
C TYR A 766 -4.08 -6.42 28.31
N LYS A 767 -3.46 -6.66 27.15
CA LYS A 767 -2.67 -5.67 26.42
C LYS A 767 -3.41 -5.28 25.16
N VAL A 768 -3.10 -4.11 24.62
CA VAL A 768 -3.50 -3.78 23.24
C VAL A 768 -2.85 -4.81 22.33
N ASP A 769 -3.66 -5.54 21.57
CA ASP A 769 -3.17 -6.55 20.63
C ASP A 769 -2.50 -5.85 19.44
N GLU A 770 -1.52 -6.51 18.83
CA GLU A 770 -0.80 -6.02 17.64
C GLU A 770 -1.73 -5.78 16.43
N ILE A 771 -2.93 -6.39 16.43
CA ILE A 771 -3.95 -6.15 15.39
C ILE A 771 -4.89 -4.98 15.71
N SER A 772 -4.76 -4.35 16.89
CA SER A 772 -5.61 -3.21 17.26
C SER A 772 -5.34 -2.01 16.34
N PRO A 773 -6.37 -1.24 15.93
CA PRO A 773 -6.18 -0.02 15.17
C PRO A 773 -5.29 0.99 15.89
N GLU A 774 -4.17 1.40 15.26
CA GLU A 774 -3.36 2.53 15.70
C GLU A 774 -3.85 3.84 15.05
N PRO A 775 -3.78 4.99 15.75
CA PRO A 775 -4.05 6.28 15.13
C PRO A 775 -3.11 6.51 13.93
N GLY A 776 -3.69 6.65 12.73
CA GLY A 776 -2.95 6.97 11.52
C GLY A 776 -2.57 8.45 11.43
N ILE A 777 -1.75 8.79 10.44
CA ILE A 777 -1.34 10.17 10.08
C ILE A 777 -2.52 10.98 9.47
N HIS A 778 -3.65 10.33 9.21
CA HIS A 778 -4.92 10.98 8.92
C HIS A 778 -5.89 10.69 10.07
N GLU A 779 -6.56 11.72 10.57
CA GLU A 779 -7.45 11.77 11.75
C GLU A 779 -8.68 10.84 11.66
N GLU A 780 -8.50 9.53 11.47
CA GLU A 780 -9.54 8.55 11.78
C GLU A 780 -9.21 7.92 13.14
N GLU A 781 -9.63 8.59 14.21
CA GLU A 781 -9.63 7.99 15.54
C GLU A 781 -10.71 6.90 15.58
N PHE A 782 -10.32 5.64 15.33
CA PHE A 782 -11.19 4.50 15.62
C PHE A 782 -11.65 4.58 17.09
N SER A 783 -12.94 4.44 17.35
CA SER A 783 -13.46 4.60 18.71
C SER A 783 -13.20 3.39 19.62
N TYR A 784 -12.49 2.36 19.15
CA TYR A 784 -12.30 1.09 19.85
C TYR A 784 -10.83 0.61 19.91
N LEU A 785 -10.58 -0.36 20.78
CA LEU A 785 -9.32 -1.08 20.97
C LEU A 785 -9.57 -2.59 20.90
N ILE A 786 -8.66 -3.32 20.26
CA ILE A 786 -8.61 -4.78 20.36
C ILE A 786 -7.59 -5.13 21.43
N LEU A 787 -8.03 -5.87 22.43
CA LEU A 787 -7.20 -6.30 23.55
C LEU A 787 -7.00 -7.81 23.51
N SER A 788 -5.83 -8.27 23.94
CA SER A 788 -5.56 -9.69 24.08
C SER A 788 -4.73 -10.03 25.30
N LYS A 789 -4.79 -11.31 25.68
CA LYS A 789 -3.98 -11.88 26.75
C LYS A 789 -3.47 -13.25 26.32
N THR A 790 -2.16 -13.36 26.16
CA THR A 790 -1.48 -14.61 25.82
C THR A 790 -1.67 -15.64 26.92
N ILE A 791 -2.01 -16.87 26.52
CA ILE A 791 -2.20 -18.01 27.40
C ILE A 791 -0.93 -18.85 27.41
N PRO A 792 -0.31 -19.07 28.59
CA PRO A 792 0.89 -19.90 28.70
C PRO A 792 0.60 -21.32 28.21
N GLN A 793 1.39 -21.79 27.24
CA GLN A 793 1.35 -23.18 26.79
C GLN A 793 2.34 -24.01 27.60
N LYS A 794 2.00 -25.27 27.92
CA LYS A 794 2.99 -26.19 28.50
C LYS A 794 4.04 -26.51 27.41
N CYS A 795 5.32 -26.29 27.69
CA CYS A 795 6.39 -26.87 26.89
C CYS A 795 6.19 -28.39 26.81
N PRO A 796 6.24 -29.01 25.62
CA PRO A 796 6.29 -30.46 25.55
C PRO A 796 7.54 -30.94 26.29
N ALA A 797 7.36 -31.88 27.23
CA ALA A 797 8.48 -32.55 27.86
C ALA A 797 9.29 -33.23 26.74
N LYS A 798 10.52 -32.76 26.49
CA LYS A 798 11.42 -33.38 25.51
C LYS A 798 11.61 -34.85 25.90
N ALA A 799 11.07 -35.75 25.10
CA ALA A 799 11.43 -37.15 25.13
C ALA A 799 12.86 -37.30 24.58
N SER A 800 13.69 -38.00 25.35
CA SER A 800 14.96 -38.62 24.97
C SER A 800 16.00 -37.73 24.26
N ASP A 801 16.84 -37.05 25.05
CA ASP A 801 18.28 -37.10 24.79
C ASP A 801 19.09 -36.85 26.08
N CYS A 802 19.23 -37.89 26.90
CA CYS A 802 20.11 -37.91 28.05
C CYS A 802 21.11 -39.06 27.88
N SER A 803 22.08 -38.84 27.00
CA SER A 803 23.30 -39.66 26.91
C SER A 803 24.54 -38.78 27.17
N ASN A 804 24.51 -37.98 28.24
CA ASN A 804 25.73 -37.50 28.86
C ASN A 804 25.50 -37.20 30.34
N LYS A 805 25.89 -38.16 31.19
CA LYS A 805 26.10 -37.92 32.62
C LYS A 805 27.37 -37.10 32.73
N ASP A 806 27.23 -35.78 32.77
CA ASP A 806 28.10 -34.85 33.51
C ASP A 806 27.66 -33.42 33.18
N LYS A 807 27.13 -32.73 34.21
CA LYS A 807 26.64 -31.32 34.26
C LYS A 807 25.13 -31.18 34.49
N CYS A 808 24.69 -31.58 35.68
CA CYS A 808 23.51 -31.00 36.31
C CYS A 808 23.89 -30.51 37.71
N CYS A 809 24.20 -29.21 37.83
CA CYS A 809 24.23 -28.51 39.11
C CYS A 809 23.63 -27.11 38.97
N HIS A 810 22.66 -26.86 39.85
CA HIS A 810 22.20 -25.59 40.43
C HIS A 810 21.50 -24.54 39.55
N VAL A 811 20.18 -24.42 39.76
CA VAL A 811 19.63 -23.21 40.41
C VAL A 811 18.50 -23.63 41.37
N THR A 812 18.71 -23.34 42.65
CA THR A 812 17.78 -23.51 43.76
C THR A 812 16.70 -22.42 43.79
N SER A 813 15.52 -22.84 44.24
CA SER A 813 14.37 -22.01 44.60
C SER A 813 14.68 -20.94 45.66
N THR A 814 14.13 -19.74 45.47
CA THR A 814 13.72 -18.86 46.57
C THR A 814 12.52 -18.03 46.13
N ALA A 815 11.35 -18.27 46.74
CA ALA A 815 10.60 -17.27 47.52
C ALA A 815 9.17 -17.77 47.79
N THR A 816 8.97 -18.27 48.99
CA THR A 816 7.69 -18.34 49.71
C THR A 816 7.48 -17.05 50.50
N ARG A 817 6.40 -16.32 50.24
CA ARG A 817 5.33 -15.99 51.21
C ARG A 817 4.31 -15.04 50.58
#